data_AF-Q7PHD5-F1
#
_entry.id   AF-Q7PHD5-F1
#
_cell.length_a   1.000
_cell.length_b   1.000
_cell.length_c   1.000
_cell.angle_alpha   90.00
_cell.angle_beta   90.00
_cell.angle_gamma   90.00
#
_symmetry.space_group_name_H-M   'P 1'
#
loop_
_entity.id
_entity.type
_entity.pdbx_description
1 polymer ?
#
loop_
_entity_poly.entity_id
_entity_poly.type
_entity_poly.pdbx_seq_one_letter_code
_entity_poly.pdbx_strand_id
1 'polypeptide(L)'
;ENVCVEREEKEEDITSSDNDEVSVNGGTASGGSSFGFHGFSTFNLNVQSCAEKQHKYVCTSIKNVNGRKRTEKLTRQCCHGYGRPRNGPPNAHCQKLDLYSMEETVERLGAKEFVSTLKKSGLDATLENDVTLFVVPDSAYTTFAEQMWENNLVAFDPMARAKRAIDFASMTARDMILAHTVNGTYFIEDISNEQLLKTDLPGANIRINIYPRGPMAATVRDQSHAEHPYRYTANCAPLLKLNRVADRGIVHVVDRVLVPARNTLMDIIEVRDDMTLMRTFLEMTGLDKMLREQGDDKHYTIFAPNDDAFLKLDKDIRRKLKAGNGCAMNILKNHILDITFCSLAAVNGVKTSTYNMLNEKLEFEYAMVGKTRVPSSVEGELSEVEDEGKKTQRIRINGFATIEESDVVASNGVLHVIDSVLPTDSGMPISNTLGNHNLTVFKQLISDAGLEEEFDGMSNRTFFIPTDQAFEQTETGRYWIRQLKEHPESLRGNAALKEFLEYHVAEPLIKTCGLEETTIPTKAGQNVRVNLYTTNPVFTTVMNRATVNCARLVRFDEETCGSVVHEIDKVLDVPKTNLMEALSANPDYSMFQRMVSLTNLTELLTSPDSGLTLLVPKNDVFLEVDSWYQETLQNQDELERIIRAHVLPNVICCTGIVPSEWPFVRTTETISGHQLKLNRNRRPQVQNAGITKCDVVARNGIIHEINDVINVQPKRTSSTGAGSGNPFESFGSITRPLTFWFK
;
A
#
# COMPACT_ATOMS: atom_id res chain seq x y z
N GLU A 1 49.06 4.30 -20.66
CA GLU A 1 48.86 4.50 -22.11
C GLU A 1 47.55 3.82 -22.52
N ASN A 2 46.82 4.37 -23.49
CA ASN A 2 45.55 3.83 -24.02
C ASN A 2 44.33 3.86 -23.07
N VAL A 3 44.38 4.70 -22.03
CA VAL A 3 43.24 5.00 -21.16
C VAL A 3 42.77 6.42 -21.46
N CYS A 4 41.52 6.54 -21.89
CA CYS A 4 40.85 7.80 -22.14
C CYS A 4 40.28 8.32 -20.81
N VAL A 5 40.48 9.61 -20.56
CA VAL A 5 40.08 10.27 -19.33
C VAL A 5 39.12 11.39 -19.67
N GLU A 6 37.86 11.23 -19.27
CA GLU A 6 36.84 12.26 -19.37
C GLU A 6 36.68 12.95 -18.03
N ARG A 7 36.61 14.28 -18.05
CA ARG A 7 36.35 15.10 -16.87
C ARG A 7 35.08 15.92 -17.12
N GLU A 8 34.06 15.69 -16.31
CA GLU A 8 32.85 16.51 -16.26
C GLU A 8 32.91 17.40 -15.01
N GLU A 9 32.61 18.68 -15.16
CA GLU A 9 32.55 19.64 -14.05
C GLU A 9 31.19 20.31 -14.00
N LYS A 10 30.56 20.30 -12.83
CA LYS A 10 29.28 20.97 -12.57
C LYS A 10 29.40 21.86 -11.34
N GLU A 11 29.00 23.12 -11.45
CA GLU A 11 28.93 24.08 -10.34
C GLU A 11 27.47 24.41 -10.04
N GLU A 12 27.08 24.30 -8.77
CA GLU A 12 25.74 24.62 -8.28
C GLU A 12 25.84 25.59 -7.08
N ASP A 13 24.94 26.59 -7.04
CA ASP A 13 24.81 27.50 -5.89
C ASP A 13 24.11 26.76 -4.74
N ILE A 14 24.64 26.88 -3.51
CA ILE A 14 24.09 26.19 -2.34
C ILE A 14 22.81 26.91 -1.90
N THR A 15 21.64 26.28 -2.07
CA THR A 15 20.37 26.78 -1.54
C THR A 15 20.05 26.12 -0.19
N SER A 16 19.32 26.83 0.68
CA SER A 16 19.09 26.40 2.08
C SER A 16 18.27 25.12 2.27
N SER A 17 17.84 24.46 1.18
CA SER A 17 17.16 23.16 1.20
C SER A 17 18.08 21.96 0.93
N ASP A 18 19.33 22.16 0.51
CA ASP A 18 20.22 21.07 0.03
C ASP A 18 21.00 20.36 1.16
N ASN A 19 20.57 20.49 2.41
CA ASN A 19 21.22 19.81 3.54
C ASN A 19 20.75 18.36 3.74
N ASP A 20 19.76 17.89 2.99
CA ASP A 20 19.31 16.51 3.02
C ASP A 20 19.51 15.86 1.63
N GLU A 21 20.16 14.69 1.67
CA GLU A 21 20.34 13.71 0.58
C GLU A 21 21.43 13.97 -0.49
N VAL A 22 22.62 13.39 -0.24
CA VAL A 22 23.50 12.91 -1.32
C VAL A 22 23.17 11.43 -1.55
N SER A 23 22.27 11.13 -2.49
CA SER A 23 21.99 9.75 -2.87
C SER A 23 23.16 9.17 -3.69
N VAL A 24 23.87 8.20 -3.13
CA VAL A 24 24.91 7.43 -3.83
C VAL A 24 24.26 6.17 -4.40
N ASN A 25 23.91 6.19 -5.69
CA ASN A 25 23.46 4.98 -6.38
C ASN A 25 24.65 4.04 -6.62
N GLY A 26 24.72 2.96 -5.83
CA GLY A 26 25.66 1.86 -6.05
C GLY A 26 26.15 1.20 -4.76
N GLY A 27 25.26 0.49 -4.04
CA GLY A 27 25.66 -0.37 -2.93
C GLY A 27 24.51 -0.68 -1.98
N THR A 28 24.38 -1.96 -1.62
CA THR A 28 23.39 -2.53 -0.69
C THR A 28 23.19 -1.68 0.58
N ALA A 29 21.93 -1.24 0.79
CA ALA A 29 21.52 -0.53 1.98
C ALA A 29 21.56 -1.44 3.21
N SER A 30 22.33 -1.03 4.23
CA SER A 30 22.17 -1.51 5.60
C SER A 30 22.22 -0.31 6.55
N GLY A 31 21.08 -0.03 7.21
CA GLY A 31 20.98 0.66 8.50
C GLY A 31 21.34 2.14 8.52
N GLY A 32 20.35 3.01 8.34
CA GLY A 32 20.46 4.43 8.70
C GLY A 32 20.40 4.61 10.22
N SER A 33 21.38 5.31 10.80
CA SER A 33 21.25 6.00 12.08
C SER A 33 21.40 7.51 11.82
N SER A 34 20.31 8.24 12.06
CA SER A 34 20.27 9.69 12.00
C SER A 34 20.93 10.25 13.26
N PHE A 35 22.08 10.91 13.11
CA PHE A 35 22.70 11.72 14.16
C PHE A 35 22.53 13.19 13.82
N GLY A 36 21.59 13.86 14.49
CA GLY A 36 21.43 15.30 14.41
C GLY A 36 22.50 16.01 15.23
N PHE A 37 23.29 16.87 14.59
CA PHE A 37 24.13 17.87 15.25
C PHE A 37 23.72 19.26 14.79
N HIS A 38 23.18 20.06 15.71
CA HIS A 38 23.06 21.50 15.59
C HIS A 38 24.29 22.15 16.23
N GLY A 39 25.06 22.94 15.47
CA GLY A 39 26.09 23.83 16.02
C GLY A 39 27.31 24.05 15.13
N PHE A 40 27.41 25.27 14.59
CA PHE A 40 28.63 26.00 14.15
C PHE A 40 29.82 25.21 13.58
N SER A 41 29.92 25.16 12.24
CA SER A 41 31.11 25.54 11.47
C SER A 41 30.84 25.32 9.98
N THR A 42 31.31 26.22 9.12
CA THR A 42 31.31 26.02 7.66
C THR A 42 32.29 24.90 7.33
N PHE A 43 31.82 23.65 7.31
CA PHE A 43 32.62 22.52 6.92
C PHE A 43 32.93 22.57 5.42
N ASN A 44 34.21 22.67 5.07
CA ASN A 44 34.69 22.37 3.73
C ASN A 44 34.64 20.85 3.54
N LEU A 45 33.48 20.33 3.17
CA LEU A 45 33.31 18.92 2.86
C LEU A 45 33.91 18.64 1.47
N ASN A 46 35.01 17.88 1.43
CA ASN A 46 35.57 17.33 0.20
C ASN A 46 35.32 15.82 0.21
N VAL A 47 34.34 15.36 -0.55
CA VAL A 47 33.98 13.94 -0.64
C VAL A 47 34.47 13.41 -1.98
N GLN A 48 35.27 12.35 -1.97
CA GLN A 48 35.64 11.62 -3.17
C GLN A 48 35.12 10.18 -3.07
N SER A 49 34.31 9.77 -4.05
CA SER A 49 33.80 8.41 -4.18
C SER A 49 34.21 7.86 -5.53
N CYS A 50 34.73 6.64 -5.57
CA CYS A 50 35.16 5.99 -6.80
C CYS A 50 34.47 4.64 -6.95
N ALA A 51 33.88 4.40 -8.11
CA ALA A 51 33.23 3.15 -8.48
C ALA A 51 33.98 2.51 -9.65
N GLU A 52 34.31 1.23 -9.50
CA GLU A 52 34.89 0.42 -10.56
C GLU A 52 33.79 -0.36 -11.29
N LYS A 53 33.64 -0.10 -12.59
CA LYS A 53 32.80 -0.89 -13.52
C LYS A 53 33.69 -1.79 -14.40
N GLN A 54 33.08 -2.73 -15.11
CA GLN A 54 33.80 -3.67 -15.98
C GLN A 54 34.62 -2.97 -17.07
N HIS A 55 34.11 -1.90 -17.68
CA HIS A 55 34.77 -1.18 -18.78
C HIS A 55 35.30 0.21 -18.39
N LYS A 56 34.95 0.75 -17.21
CA LYS A 56 35.37 2.09 -16.78
C LYS A 56 35.53 2.24 -15.27
N TYR A 57 36.35 3.19 -14.86
CA TYR A 57 36.56 3.60 -13.48
C TYR A 57 36.13 5.05 -13.31
N VAL A 58 35.13 5.30 -12.46
CA VAL A 58 34.52 6.62 -12.29
C VAL A 58 34.80 7.11 -10.87
N CYS A 59 35.47 8.25 -10.74
CA CYS A 59 35.65 8.95 -9.47
C CYS A 59 34.88 10.27 -9.49
N THR A 60 33.96 10.44 -8.56
CA THR A 60 33.26 11.70 -8.33
C THR A 60 33.84 12.37 -7.10
N SER A 61 34.32 13.61 -7.25
CA SER A 61 34.80 14.46 -6.16
C SER A 61 33.90 15.68 -6.03
N ILE A 62 33.33 15.89 -4.85
CA ILE A 62 32.52 17.06 -4.51
C ILE A 62 33.38 17.94 -3.61
N LYS A 63 33.68 19.15 -4.07
CA LYS A 63 34.47 20.16 -3.35
C LYS A 63 33.61 21.39 -3.10
N ASN A 64 33.60 21.89 -1.86
CA ASN A 64 33.05 23.21 -1.57
C ASN A 64 34.13 24.27 -1.84
N VAL A 65 33.88 25.17 -2.78
CA VAL A 65 34.79 26.29 -3.11
C VAL A 65 33.98 27.58 -3.05
N ASN A 66 34.30 28.46 -2.10
CA ASN A 66 33.66 29.77 -1.93
C ASN A 66 32.12 29.75 -1.78
N GLY A 67 31.56 28.72 -1.11
CA GLY A 67 30.11 28.61 -0.92
C GLY A 67 29.35 28.08 -2.14
N ARG A 68 30.07 27.57 -3.15
CA ARG A 68 29.51 26.83 -4.29
C ARG A 68 29.95 25.38 -4.25
N LYS A 69 29.03 24.47 -4.54
CA LYS A 69 29.29 23.04 -4.64
C LYS A 69 29.82 22.75 -6.04
N ARG A 70 31.10 22.38 -6.14
CA ARG A 70 31.72 21.94 -7.39
C ARG A 70 31.84 20.42 -7.40
N THR A 71 31.13 19.78 -8.32
CA THR A 71 31.22 18.33 -8.55
C THR A 71 32.12 18.08 -9.75
N GLU A 72 33.22 17.38 -9.55
CA GLU A 72 34.18 16.95 -10.56
C GLU A 72 34.08 15.43 -10.72
N LYS A 73 33.65 14.95 -11.89
CA LYS A 73 33.55 13.53 -12.20
C LYS A 73 34.63 13.15 -13.21
N LEU A 74 35.57 12.32 -12.76
CA LEU A 74 36.68 11.80 -13.53
C LEU A 74 36.38 10.36 -13.96
N THR A 75 36.18 10.14 -15.25
CA THR A 75 35.95 8.81 -15.82
C THR A 75 37.21 8.35 -16.56
N ARG A 76 37.73 7.17 -16.21
CA ARG A 76 38.86 6.52 -16.88
C ARG A 76 38.39 5.23 -17.54
N GLN A 77 38.50 5.14 -18.85
CA GLN A 77 38.09 3.94 -19.61
C GLN A 77 39.11 3.63 -20.71
N CYS A 78 39.11 2.41 -21.23
CA CYS A 78 39.94 2.12 -22.40
C CYS A 78 39.49 2.99 -23.57
N CYS A 79 40.45 3.60 -24.29
CA CYS A 79 40.12 4.36 -25.49
C CYS A 79 39.47 3.46 -26.55
N HIS A 80 38.69 4.05 -27.44
CA HIS A 80 38.13 3.32 -28.58
C HIS A 80 39.22 2.56 -29.35
N GLY A 81 38.97 1.30 -29.70
CA GLY A 81 40.00 0.39 -30.25
C GLY A 81 40.84 -0.35 -29.20
N TYR A 82 40.60 -0.12 -27.91
CA TYR A 82 41.27 -0.79 -26.82
C TYR A 82 40.25 -1.32 -25.80
N GLY A 83 40.54 -2.47 -25.20
CA GLY A 83 39.68 -3.11 -24.21
C GLY A 83 40.49 -3.86 -23.16
N ARG A 84 39.85 -4.20 -22.05
CA ARG A 84 40.44 -5.08 -21.05
C ARG A 84 40.44 -6.52 -21.58
N PRO A 85 41.48 -7.32 -21.33
CA PRO A 85 41.48 -8.73 -21.70
C PRO A 85 40.32 -9.47 -21.02
N ARG A 86 39.64 -10.35 -21.76
CA ARG A 86 38.39 -11.03 -21.34
C ARG A 86 38.49 -11.83 -20.03
N ASN A 87 39.69 -12.30 -19.68
CA ASN A 87 40.00 -13.02 -18.43
C ASN A 87 40.96 -12.24 -17.52
N GLY A 88 41.09 -10.93 -17.73
CA GLY A 88 41.96 -10.08 -16.92
C GLY A 88 41.34 -9.71 -15.58
N PRO A 89 42.15 -9.40 -14.55
CA PRO A 89 41.64 -8.77 -13.33
C PRO A 89 40.95 -7.43 -13.67
N PRO A 90 40.03 -6.90 -12.82
CA PRO A 90 39.36 -5.62 -13.03
C PRO A 90 40.33 -4.46 -13.35
N ASN A 91 41.52 -4.51 -12.75
CA ASN A 91 42.61 -3.53 -12.97
C ASN A 91 43.48 -3.80 -14.21
N ALA A 92 43.07 -4.68 -15.13
CA ALA A 92 43.88 -5.03 -16.29
C ALA A 92 44.12 -3.83 -17.22
N HIS A 93 45.32 -3.76 -17.79
CA HIS A 93 45.69 -2.73 -18.75
C HIS A 93 44.91 -2.87 -20.06
N CYS A 94 44.58 -1.74 -20.68
CA CYS A 94 43.90 -1.67 -21.97
C CYS A 94 44.82 -2.21 -23.08
N GLN A 95 44.37 -3.26 -23.76
CA GLN A 95 45.03 -3.87 -24.91
C GLN A 95 44.29 -3.51 -26.19
N LYS A 96 45.01 -3.42 -27.32
CA LYS A 96 44.40 -3.13 -28.61
C LYS A 96 43.45 -4.27 -28.99
N LEU A 97 42.22 -3.95 -29.33
CA LEU A 97 41.24 -4.89 -29.84
C LEU A 97 41.36 -4.97 -31.35
N ASP A 98 41.32 -6.19 -31.89
CA ASP A 98 41.11 -6.39 -33.33
C ASP A 98 39.63 -6.12 -33.63
N LEU A 99 39.34 -4.86 -33.97
CA LEU A 99 37.99 -4.43 -34.32
C LEU A 99 37.71 -4.77 -35.79
N TYR A 100 36.50 -5.28 -36.01
CA TYR A 100 35.96 -5.50 -37.35
C TYR A 100 35.04 -4.35 -37.73
N SER A 101 34.75 -4.22 -39.02
CA SER A 101 33.75 -3.27 -39.47
C SER A 101 32.40 -3.53 -38.79
N MET A 102 31.56 -2.50 -38.66
CA MET A 102 30.18 -2.67 -38.20
C MET A 102 29.47 -3.81 -38.94
N GLU A 103 29.58 -3.85 -40.27
CA GLU A 103 28.98 -4.90 -41.11
C GLU A 103 29.49 -6.30 -40.75
N GLU A 104 30.82 -6.49 -40.75
CA GLU A 104 31.43 -7.80 -40.45
C GLU A 104 31.12 -8.25 -39.01
N THR A 105 31.04 -7.32 -38.07
CA THR A 105 30.65 -7.59 -36.68
C THR A 105 29.22 -8.12 -36.60
N VAL A 106 28.27 -7.46 -37.26
CA VAL A 106 26.86 -7.88 -37.28
C VAL A 106 26.70 -9.24 -37.98
N GLU A 107 27.36 -9.46 -39.12
CA GLU A 107 27.32 -10.74 -39.84
C GLU A 107 27.87 -11.90 -38.99
N ARG A 108 28.96 -11.68 -38.25
CA ARG A 108 29.53 -12.67 -37.33
C ARG A 108 28.66 -12.98 -36.13
N LEU A 109 27.78 -12.06 -35.75
CA LEU A 109 26.81 -12.29 -34.69
C LEU A 109 25.60 -13.10 -35.18
N GLY A 110 25.51 -13.39 -36.48
CA GLY A 110 24.47 -14.20 -37.11
C GLY A 110 23.27 -13.38 -37.56
N ALA A 111 23.47 -12.11 -37.94
CA ALA A 111 22.44 -11.17 -38.37
C ALA A 111 22.71 -10.65 -39.80
N LYS A 112 22.95 -11.56 -40.75
CA LYS A 112 23.26 -11.22 -42.14
C LYS A 112 22.06 -10.62 -42.87
N GLU A 113 20.85 -11.08 -42.56
CA GLU A 113 19.61 -10.55 -43.13
C GLU A 113 19.40 -9.09 -42.71
N PHE A 114 19.77 -8.75 -41.47
CA PHE A 114 19.72 -7.38 -40.96
C PHE A 114 20.64 -6.45 -41.78
N VAL A 115 21.90 -6.85 -42.02
CA VAL A 115 22.84 -6.10 -42.87
C VAL A 115 22.32 -5.99 -44.29
N SER A 116 21.85 -7.09 -44.90
CA SER A 116 21.26 -7.02 -46.25
C SER A 116 20.10 -6.04 -46.33
N THR A 117 19.26 -5.99 -45.30
CA THR A 117 18.10 -5.09 -45.22
C THR A 117 18.52 -3.64 -45.09
N LEU A 118 19.53 -3.36 -44.27
CA LEU A 118 20.12 -2.03 -44.09
C LEU A 118 20.64 -1.47 -45.43
N LYS A 119 21.42 -2.26 -46.17
CA LYS A 119 21.95 -1.87 -47.49
C LYS A 119 20.83 -1.62 -48.51
N LYS A 120 19.86 -2.55 -48.60
CA LYS A 120 18.69 -2.42 -49.49
C LYS A 120 17.83 -1.19 -49.15
N SER A 121 17.86 -0.74 -47.90
CA SER A 121 17.11 0.44 -47.42
C SER A 121 17.85 1.76 -47.62
N GLY A 122 19.06 1.74 -48.21
CA GLY A 122 19.90 2.92 -48.45
C GLY A 122 20.36 3.58 -47.16
N LEU A 123 20.68 2.77 -46.13
CA LEU A 123 21.14 3.22 -44.82
C LEU A 123 22.63 2.90 -44.59
N ASP A 124 23.38 2.59 -45.64
CA ASP A 124 24.81 2.25 -45.56
C ASP A 124 25.63 3.34 -44.87
N ALA A 125 25.32 4.61 -45.17
CA ALA A 125 25.98 5.77 -44.58
C ALA A 125 25.77 5.86 -43.06
N THR A 126 24.74 5.23 -42.50
CA THR A 126 24.51 5.19 -41.05
C THR A 126 25.61 4.42 -40.33
N LEU A 127 26.21 3.41 -40.98
CA LEU A 127 27.33 2.64 -40.45
C LEU A 127 28.66 3.40 -40.46
N GLU A 128 28.71 4.57 -41.09
CA GLU A 128 29.90 5.42 -41.11
C GLU A 128 30.02 6.31 -39.87
N ASN A 129 28.94 6.46 -39.08
CA ASN A 129 28.88 7.25 -37.85
C ASN A 129 29.00 6.36 -36.61
N ASP A 130 29.32 6.96 -35.46
CA ASP A 130 29.31 6.27 -34.16
C ASP A 130 27.87 5.90 -33.77
N VAL A 131 27.51 4.62 -33.88
CA VAL A 131 26.15 4.13 -33.63
C VAL A 131 26.11 2.93 -32.69
N THR A 132 24.96 2.75 -32.04
CA THR A 132 24.60 1.53 -31.32
C THR A 132 23.50 0.81 -32.10
N LEU A 133 23.79 -0.42 -32.52
CA LEU A 133 22.83 -1.27 -33.24
C LEU A 133 22.28 -2.36 -32.33
N PHE A 134 20.97 -2.47 -32.30
CA PHE A 134 20.26 -3.60 -31.72
C PHE A 134 19.93 -4.57 -32.85
N VAL A 135 20.72 -5.61 -33.04
CA VAL A 135 20.57 -6.50 -34.22
C VAL A 135 19.84 -7.78 -33.88
N VAL A 136 19.02 -8.23 -34.82
CA VAL A 136 18.19 -9.42 -34.68
C VAL A 136 18.89 -10.59 -35.38
N PRO A 137 19.03 -11.77 -34.75
CA PRO A 137 19.61 -12.93 -35.41
C PRO A 137 18.72 -13.39 -36.58
N ASP A 138 19.33 -13.98 -37.60
CA ASP A 138 18.66 -14.38 -38.84
C ASP A 138 17.43 -15.28 -38.58
N SER A 139 17.49 -16.16 -37.57
CA SER A 139 16.36 -17.02 -37.19
C SER A 139 15.14 -16.25 -36.66
N ALA A 140 15.37 -15.18 -35.90
CA ALA A 140 14.29 -14.34 -35.39
C ALA A 140 13.77 -13.40 -36.49
N TYR A 141 14.65 -12.98 -37.40
CA TYR A 141 14.29 -12.20 -38.58
C TYR A 141 13.36 -13.00 -39.52
N THR A 142 13.69 -14.27 -39.83
CA THR A 142 12.84 -15.12 -40.69
C THR A 142 11.49 -15.38 -40.05
N THR A 143 11.47 -15.69 -38.75
CA THR A 143 10.22 -15.88 -37.99
C THR A 143 9.33 -14.63 -38.07
N PHE A 144 9.93 -13.44 -37.93
CA PHE A 144 9.22 -12.18 -38.08
C PHE A 144 8.68 -11.97 -39.49
N ALA A 145 9.48 -12.25 -40.52
CA ALA A 145 9.07 -12.13 -41.92
C ALA A 145 7.94 -13.10 -42.29
N GLU A 146 7.99 -14.34 -41.80
CA GLU A 146 6.91 -15.33 -41.95
C GLU A 146 5.62 -14.85 -41.28
N GLN A 147 5.72 -14.34 -40.05
CA GLN A 147 4.56 -13.75 -39.38
C GLN A 147 3.97 -12.59 -40.18
N MET A 148 4.81 -11.68 -40.70
CA MET A 148 4.37 -10.59 -41.57
C MET A 148 3.69 -11.10 -42.86
N TRP A 149 4.19 -12.18 -43.44
CA TRP A 149 3.66 -12.77 -44.68
C TRP A 149 2.34 -13.52 -44.47
N GLU A 150 2.26 -14.37 -43.44
CA GLU A 150 1.03 -15.07 -43.05
C GLU A 150 -0.09 -14.06 -42.71
N ASN A 151 0.27 -12.96 -42.04
CA ASN A 151 -0.65 -11.87 -41.72
C ASN A 151 -1.24 -11.17 -42.97
N ASN A 152 -0.51 -11.15 -44.09
CA ASN A 152 -0.98 -10.59 -45.36
C ASN A 152 -1.87 -11.55 -46.16
N LEU A 153 -1.94 -12.85 -45.81
CA LEU A 153 -2.67 -13.88 -46.55
C LEU A 153 -4.00 -14.32 -45.91
N VAL A 154 -4.20 -14.14 -44.59
CA VAL A 154 -5.37 -14.67 -43.88
C VAL A 154 -6.42 -13.59 -43.59
N ALA A 155 -7.45 -13.52 -44.43
CA ALA A 155 -8.55 -12.54 -44.34
C ALA A 155 -9.82 -13.03 -43.57
N PHE A 156 -9.74 -14.04 -42.68
CA PHE A 156 -10.98 -14.70 -42.18
C PHE A 156 -11.13 -14.96 -40.67
N ASP A 157 -10.29 -14.43 -39.78
CA ASP A 157 -10.49 -14.59 -38.32
C ASP A 157 -10.67 -13.24 -37.59
N PRO A 158 -11.78 -12.96 -36.89
CA PRO A 158 -11.94 -11.74 -36.10
C PRO A 158 -10.93 -11.59 -34.95
N MET A 159 -10.50 -12.68 -34.30
CA MET A 159 -9.63 -12.61 -33.11
C MET A 159 -8.21 -12.20 -33.47
N ALA A 160 -7.68 -12.75 -34.57
CA ALA A 160 -6.42 -12.24 -35.07
C ALA A 160 -6.54 -10.79 -35.64
N ARG A 161 -7.73 -10.16 -35.75
CA ARG A 161 -7.88 -8.75 -36.23
C ARG A 161 -7.38 -7.73 -35.21
N ALA A 162 -7.51 -8.05 -33.92
CA ALA A 162 -6.96 -7.24 -32.83
C ALA A 162 -5.43 -7.30 -32.79
N LYS A 163 -4.81 -8.43 -33.21
CA LYS A 163 -3.37 -8.53 -33.46
C LYS A 163 -2.88 -7.60 -34.59
N ARG A 164 -3.80 -7.13 -35.47
CA ARG A 164 -3.51 -6.62 -36.83
C ARG A 164 -3.48 -5.09 -37.01
N ALA A 165 -3.99 -4.26 -36.09
CA ALA A 165 -4.32 -2.87 -36.45
C ALA A 165 -3.27 -1.79 -36.11
N ILE A 166 -2.35 -2.03 -35.17
CA ILE A 166 -1.62 -0.90 -34.56
C ILE A 166 -0.13 -0.79 -35.00
N ASP A 167 0.59 -1.90 -35.19
CA ASP A 167 2.06 -1.81 -35.31
C ASP A 167 2.70 -2.35 -36.61
N PHE A 168 2.09 -3.31 -37.31
CA PHE A 168 2.79 -4.02 -38.40
C PHE A 168 2.47 -3.55 -39.82
N ALA A 169 1.28 -2.99 -40.06
CA ALA A 169 0.81 -2.69 -41.42
C ALA A 169 1.54 -1.49 -42.08
N SER A 170 2.21 -0.64 -41.31
CA SER A 170 2.89 0.57 -41.82
C SER A 170 4.41 0.53 -41.72
N MET A 171 5.02 -0.51 -41.14
CA MET A 171 6.47 -0.53 -40.93
C MET A 171 7.20 -1.03 -42.18
N THR A 172 7.97 -0.13 -42.81
CA THR A 172 8.84 -0.52 -43.92
C THR A 172 10.12 -1.19 -43.41
N ALA A 173 10.83 -1.91 -44.29
CA ALA A 173 12.16 -2.44 -43.98
C ALA A 173 13.13 -1.35 -43.50
N ARG A 174 13.00 -0.13 -44.04
CA ARG A 174 13.76 1.04 -43.62
C ARG A 174 13.40 1.46 -42.18
N ASP A 175 12.12 1.55 -41.86
CA ASP A 175 11.65 1.93 -40.52
C ASP A 175 12.11 0.93 -39.46
N MET A 176 12.09 -0.37 -39.80
CA MET A 176 12.61 -1.41 -38.92
C MET A 176 14.09 -1.19 -38.60
N ILE A 177 14.95 -0.95 -39.59
CA ILE A 177 16.38 -0.67 -39.33
C ILE A 177 16.57 0.59 -38.49
N LEU A 178 15.83 1.67 -38.80
CA LEU A 178 15.90 2.91 -38.03
C LEU A 178 15.47 2.71 -36.56
N ALA A 179 14.46 1.89 -36.30
CA ALA A 179 14.00 1.55 -34.94
C ALA A 179 15.00 0.72 -34.14
N HIS A 180 15.97 0.08 -34.81
CA HIS A 180 17.04 -0.70 -34.20
C HIS A 180 18.38 0.08 -34.13
N THR A 181 18.38 1.35 -34.55
CA THR A 181 19.58 2.18 -34.63
C THR A 181 19.47 3.37 -33.69
N VAL A 182 20.50 3.55 -32.87
CA VAL A 182 20.63 4.65 -31.92
C VAL A 182 21.95 5.39 -32.19
N ASN A 183 21.92 6.71 -32.29
CA ASN A 183 23.12 7.52 -32.46
C ASN A 183 23.97 7.56 -31.18
N GLY A 184 25.28 7.35 -31.31
CA GLY A 184 26.23 7.26 -30.21
C GLY A 184 26.52 5.83 -29.76
N THR A 185 27.57 5.67 -28.96
CA THR A 185 28.00 4.37 -28.44
C THR A 185 27.52 4.16 -27.01
N TYR A 186 26.62 3.19 -26.80
CA TYR A 186 26.06 2.87 -25.49
C TYR A 186 26.47 1.46 -25.04
N PHE A 187 27.29 1.42 -23.97
CA PHE A 187 27.49 0.20 -23.19
C PHE A 187 26.27 -0.04 -22.31
N ILE A 188 25.79 -1.29 -22.27
CA ILE A 188 24.55 -1.62 -21.58
C ILE A 188 24.62 -1.35 -20.06
N GLU A 189 25.80 -1.44 -19.44
CA GLU A 189 26.03 -1.19 -18.01
C GLU A 189 26.05 0.30 -17.64
N ASP A 190 26.05 1.18 -18.65
CA ASP A 190 25.97 2.61 -18.46
C ASP A 190 24.56 3.16 -18.63
N ILE A 191 23.65 2.31 -19.10
CA ILE A 191 22.25 2.63 -19.25
C ILE A 191 21.56 2.40 -17.90
N SER A 192 20.72 3.35 -17.51
CA SER A 192 19.90 3.23 -16.30
C SER A 192 18.62 2.44 -16.61
N ASN A 193 18.03 1.80 -15.59
CA ASN A 193 16.72 1.17 -15.76
C ASN A 193 15.67 2.21 -16.21
N GLU A 194 14.77 1.82 -17.10
CA GLU A 194 13.74 2.66 -17.73
C GLU A 194 14.26 3.73 -18.71
N GLN A 195 15.58 3.81 -18.94
CA GLN A 195 16.14 4.81 -19.84
C GLN A 195 15.65 4.62 -21.28
N LEU A 196 15.20 5.72 -21.88
CA LEU A 196 14.80 5.79 -23.28
C LEU A 196 16.00 6.19 -24.16
N LEU A 197 16.37 5.31 -25.09
CA LEU A 197 17.33 5.61 -26.15
C LEU A 197 16.56 6.13 -27.37
N LYS A 198 16.94 7.32 -27.85
CA LYS A 198 16.34 7.93 -29.04
C LYS A 198 16.83 7.21 -30.29
N THR A 199 15.90 6.64 -31.03
CA THR A 199 16.23 5.98 -32.31
C THR A 199 16.28 7.00 -33.45
N ASP A 200 16.87 6.62 -34.57
CA ASP A 200 16.82 7.42 -35.80
C ASP A 200 15.42 7.44 -36.45
N LEU A 201 14.49 6.62 -35.95
CA LEU A 201 13.09 6.65 -36.36
C LEU A 201 12.31 7.70 -35.53
N PRO A 202 11.76 8.76 -36.16
CA PRO A 202 11.01 9.77 -35.43
C PRO A 202 9.82 9.19 -34.66
N GLY A 203 9.68 9.62 -33.40
CA GLY A 203 8.60 9.21 -32.50
C GLY A 203 8.74 7.78 -31.94
N ALA A 204 9.87 7.10 -32.19
CA ALA A 204 10.15 5.78 -31.64
C ALA A 204 11.41 5.80 -30.77
N ASN A 205 11.30 5.27 -29.57
CA ASN A 205 12.41 5.12 -28.64
C ASN A 205 12.58 3.64 -28.27
N ILE A 206 13.79 3.27 -27.86
CA ILE A 206 14.07 1.98 -27.23
C ILE A 206 14.12 2.19 -25.72
N ARG A 207 13.16 1.63 -24.99
CA ARG A 207 13.20 1.55 -23.53
C ARG A 207 14.06 0.37 -23.10
N ILE A 208 15.05 0.64 -22.26
CA ILE A 208 15.90 -0.39 -21.67
C ILE A 208 15.43 -0.71 -20.26
N ASN A 209 15.16 -2.00 -20.00
CA ASN A 209 14.79 -2.48 -18.66
C ASN A 209 15.82 -3.47 -18.14
N ILE A 210 16.06 -3.43 -16.83
CA ILE A 210 17.11 -4.16 -16.12
C ILE A 210 16.46 -4.97 -15.00
N TYR A 211 16.56 -6.29 -15.09
CA TYR A 211 15.96 -7.21 -14.13
C TYR A 211 17.05 -8.01 -13.40
N PRO A 212 16.93 -8.25 -12.08
CA PRO A 212 17.86 -9.13 -11.37
C PRO A 212 17.78 -10.55 -11.93
N ARG A 213 18.92 -11.25 -11.92
CA ARG A 213 18.97 -12.70 -12.15
C ARG A 213 18.62 -13.44 -10.87
N GLY A 214 17.85 -14.53 -11.01
CA GLY A 214 17.55 -15.41 -9.88
C GLY A 214 18.79 -16.16 -9.36
N PRO A 215 18.74 -16.68 -8.12
CA PRO A 215 19.88 -17.35 -7.46
C PRO A 215 20.38 -18.63 -8.16
N MET A 216 19.62 -19.18 -9.11
CA MET A 216 19.95 -20.41 -9.85
C MET A 216 20.97 -20.22 -11.00
N ALA A 217 21.37 -19.00 -11.34
CA ALA A 217 22.31 -18.78 -12.46
C ALA A 217 23.77 -19.19 -12.14
N ALA A 218 24.11 -19.44 -10.88
CA ALA A 218 25.46 -19.83 -10.47
C ALA A 218 25.80 -21.31 -10.74
N THR A 219 24.82 -22.15 -11.13
CA THR A 219 25.03 -23.61 -11.36
C THR A 219 25.08 -24.01 -12.83
N VAL A 220 24.77 -23.10 -13.76
CA VAL A 220 24.84 -23.38 -15.21
C VAL A 220 26.28 -23.16 -15.69
N ARG A 221 26.91 -24.23 -16.18
CA ARG A 221 28.28 -24.26 -16.76
C ARG A 221 28.42 -23.49 -18.09
N ASP A 222 27.50 -22.60 -18.42
CA ASP A 222 27.59 -21.78 -19.63
C ASP A 222 28.32 -20.46 -19.31
N GLN A 223 29.64 -20.50 -19.47
CA GLN A 223 30.55 -19.38 -19.23
C GLN A 223 30.28 -18.16 -20.13
N SER A 224 29.43 -18.29 -21.16
CA SER A 224 29.10 -17.18 -22.06
C SER A 224 28.11 -16.18 -21.47
N HIS A 225 27.31 -16.59 -20.47
CA HIS A 225 26.31 -15.75 -19.81
C HIS A 225 26.71 -15.28 -18.40
N ALA A 226 27.87 -15.70 -17.88
CA ALA A 226 28.38 -15.38 -16.54
C ALA A 226 28.86 -13.92 -16.37
N GLU A 227 28.81 -13.11 -17.42
CA GLU A 227 29.49 -11.80 -17.47
C GLU A 227 28.69 -10.66 -16.83
N HIS A 228 27.36 -10.76 -16.70
CA HIS A 228 26.52 -9.68 -16.13
C HIS A 228 25.54 -10.17 -15.04
N PRO A 229 25.37 -9.43 -13.92
CA PRO A 229 24.47 -9.83 -12.84
C PRO A 229 22.97 -9.65 -13.15
N TYR A 230 22.64 -8.97 -14.25
CA TYR A 230 21.27 -8.62 -14.64
C TYR A 230 20.86 -9.25 -15.98
N ARG A 231 19.54 -9.27 -16.23
CA ARG A 231 18.92 -9.52 -17.53
C ARG A 231 18.45 -8.18 -18.08
N TYR A 232 18.68 -7.95 -19.37
CA TYR A 232 18.35 -6.68 -20.02
C TYR A 232 17.32 -6.92 -21.12
N THR A 233 16.42 -5.95 -21.31
CA THR A 233 15.51 -5.91 -22.45
C THR A 233 15.59 -4.58 -23.17
N ALA A 234 15.38 -4.60 -24.49
CA ALA A 234 15.11 -3.44 -25.32
C ALA A 234 13.67 -3.55 -25.83
N ASN A 235 12.77 -2.64 -25.44
CA ASN A 235 11.32 -2.74 -25.74
C ASN A 235 10.78 -4.15 -25.43
N CYS A 236 11.04 -4.65 -24.22
CA CYS A 236 10.75 -6.02 -23.78
C CYS A 236 11.34 -7.18 -24.59
N ALA A 237 12.13 -6.94 -25.65
CA ALA A 237 12.92 -7.97 -26.30
C ALA A 237 14.19 -8.26 -25.48
N PRO A 238 14.43 -9.52 -25.04
CA PRO A 238 15.65 -9.89 -24.32
C PRO A 238 16.92 -9.56 -25.11
N LEU A 239 17.92 -9.02 -24.44
CA LEU A 239 19.27 -8.87 -25.00
C LEU A 239 20.07 -10.17 -24.80
N LEU A 240 20.44 -10.82 -25.90
CA LEU A 240 21.14 -12.10 -25.92
C LEU A 240 22.65 -11.95 -25.81
N LYS A 241 23.23 -11.01 -26.57
CA LYS A 241 24.67 -10.70 -26.56
C LYS A 241 24.86 -9.21 -26.40
N LEU A 242 25.73 -8.81 -25.48
CA LEU A 242 25.91 -7.42 -25.09
C LEU A 242 27.28 -6.90 -25.52
N ASN A 243 27.37 -5.57 -25.70
CA ASN A 243 28.63 -4.81 -25.80
C ASN A 243 29.62 -5.32 -26.85
N ARG A 244 29.15 -5.66 -28.06
CA ARG A 244 30.04 -6.07 -29.15
C ARG A 244 30.61 -4.84 -29.84
N VAL A 245 31.80 -4.44 -29.40
CA VAL A 245 32.52 -3.28 -29.94
C VAL A 245 32.96 -3.57 -31.37
N ALA A 246 32.69 -2.62 -32.27
CA ALA A 246 33.09 -2.59 -33.67
C ALA A 246 33.91 -1.32 -33.94
N ASP A 247 34.38 -1.13 -35.17
CA ASP A 247 35.23 0.01 -35.56
C ASP A 247 34.57 1.39 -35.45
N ARG A 248 33.24 1.48 -35.53
CA ARG A 248 32.45 2.72 -35.43
C ARG A 248 31.17 2.55 -34.62
N GLY A 249 31.19 1.72 -33.57
CA GLY A 249 29.98 1.49 -32.81
C GLY A 249 29.98 0.32 -31.85
N ILE A 250 28.80 0.07 -31.30
CA ILE A 250 28.52 -1.07 -30.43
C ILE A 250 27.31 -1.83 -30.98
N VAL A 251 27.40 -3.15 -31.00
CA VAL A 251 26.32 -4.04 -31.41
C VAL A 251 25.81 -4.83 -30.21
N HIS A 252 24.50 -4.81 -30.00
CA HIS A 252 23.78 -5.67 -29.06
C HIS A 252 22.87 -6.61 -29.86
N VAL A 253 22.85 -7.89 -29.52
CA VAL A 253 21.95 -8.84 -30.17
C VAL A 253 20.66 -8.94 -29.38
N VAL A 254 19.52 -8.65 -30.02
CA VAL A 254 18.18 -8.77 -29.45
C VAL A 254 17.54 -10.09 -29.87
N ASP A 255 16.68 -10.65 -29.02
CA ASP A 255 16.01 -11.93 -29.26
C ASP A 255 14.95 -11.89 -30.38
N ARG A 256 14.34 -10.72 -30.60
CA ARG A 256 13.28 -10.51 -31.59
C ARG A 256 13.32 -9.10 -32.15
N VAL A 257 12.66 -8.92 -33.30
CA VAL A 257 12.52 -7.62 -33.97
C VAL A 257 11.83 -6.62 -33.02
N LEU A 258 12.49 -5.48 -32.80
CA LEU A 258 11.96 -4.35 -32.04
C LEU A 258 10.84 -3.67 -32.84
N VAL A 259 9.67 -3.63 -32.23
CA VAL A 259 8.51 -2.94 -32.78
C VAL A 259 8.53 -1.49 -32.28
N PRO A 260 8.38 -0.48 -33.17
CA PRO A 260 8.35 0.92 -32.78
C PRO A 260 7.16 1.26 -31.88
N ALA A 261 7.43 1.54 -30.61
CA ALA A 261 6.39 1.89 -29.63
C ALA A 261 5.97 3.37 -29.75
N ARG A 262 5.10 3.69 -30.72
CA ARG A 262 4.60 5.06 -30.97
C ARG A 262 3.33 5.41 -30.21
N ASN A 263 2.51 4.40 -29.94
CA ASN A 263 1.18 4.56 -29.35
C ASN A 263 1.25 4.43 -27.84
N THR A 264 0.43 5.18 -27.11
CA THR A 264 0.29 5.01 -25.66
C THR A 264 -0.48 3.75 -25.32
N LEU A 265 -0.43 3.32 -24.06
CA LEU A 265 -1.22 2.19 -23.57
C LEU A 265 -2.71 2.38 -23.86
N MET A 266 -3.23 3.59 -23.67
CA MET A 266 -4.64 3.89 -23.96
C MET A 266 -4.95 3.80 -25.46
N ASP A 267 -4.08 4.34 -26.32
CA ASP A 267 -4.29 4.25 -27.78
C ASP A 267 -4.34 2.79 -28.27
N ILE A 268 -3.53 1.91 -27.65
CA ILE A 268 -3.56 0.47 -27.92
C ILE A 268 -4.89 -0.14 -27.50
N ILE A 269 -5.37 0.17 -26.29
CA ILE A 269 -6.64 -0.34 -25.76
C ILE A 269 -7.83 0.15 -26.60
N GLU A 270 -7.77 1.37 -27.14
CA GLU A 270 -8.89 1.96 -27.90
C GLU A 270 -9.18 1.27 -29.23
N VAL A 271 -8.15 0.78 -29.90
CA VAL A 271 -8.26 0.18 -31.24
C VAL A 271 -8.52 -1.32 -31.18
N ARG A 272 -8.36 -1.94 -30.02
CA ARG A 272 -8.54 -3.38 -29.82
C ARG A 272 -10.00 -3.77 -29.62
N ASP A 273 -10.50 -4.66 -30.50
CA ASP A 273 -11.88 -5.17 -30.46
C ASP A 273 -12.16 -6.09 -29.26
N ASP A 274 -11.12 -6.66 -28.64
CA ASP A 274 -11.20 -7.57 -27.48
C ASP A 274 -11.10 -6.84 -26.12
N MET A 275 -11.07 -5.51 -26.12
CA MET A 275 -10.89 -4.68 -24.91
C MET A 275 -11.97 -3.59 -24.76
N THR A 276 -13.15 -3.80 -25.35
CA THR A 276 -14.21 -2.77 -25.35
C THR A 276 -14.74 -2.46 -23.95
N LEU A 277 -14.82 -3.47 -23.06
CA LEU A 277 -15.21 -3.31 -21.67
C LEU A 277 -14.10 -2.62 -20.87
N MET A 278 -12.84 -3.02 -21.08
CA MET A 278 -11.69 -2.38 -20.44
C MET A 278 -11.65 -0.87 -20.74
N ARG A 279 -11.76 -0.51 -22.03
CA ARG A 279 -11.84 0.89 -22.47
C ARG A 279 -12.93 1.65 -21.71
N THR A 280 -14.14 1.08 -21.68
CA THR A 280 -15.29 1.70 -21.00
C THR A 280 -15.00 1.94 -19.50
N PHE A 281 -14.38 0.98 -18.81
CA PHE A 281 -14.11 1.12 -17.38
C PHE A 281 -12.98 2.12 -17.09
N LEU A 282 -11.94 2.15 -17.92
CA LEU A 282 -10.86 3.15 -17.81
C LEU A 282 -11.38 4.58 -18.00
N GLU A 283 -12.25 4.80 -18.99
CA GLU A 283 -12.88 6.10 -19.24
C GLU A 283 -13.81 6.52 -18.10
N MET A 284 -14.67 5.61 -17.61
CA MET A 284 -15.62 5.90 -16.54
C MET A 284 -14.94 6.19 -15.19
N THR A 285 -13.77 5.58 -14.95
CA THR A 285 -12.98 5.83 -13.73
C THR A 285 -12.03 7.03 -13.90
N GLY A 286 -11.72 7.45 -15.13
CA GLY A 286 -10.76 8.53 -15.41
C GLY A 286 -9.30 8.07 -15.38
N LEU A 287 -9.04 6.76 -15.34
CA LEU A 287 -7.68 6.19 -15.44
C LEU A 287 -7.12 6.25 -16.87
N ASP A 288 -7.98 6.44 -17.87
CA ASP A 288 -7.60 6.68 -19.26
C ASP A 288 -6.60 7.84 -19.39
N LYS A 289 -6.78 8.92 -18.62
CA LYS A 289 -5.88 10.08 -18.61
C LYS A 289 -4.46 9.69 -18.20
N MET A 290 -4.33 8.89 -17.16
CA MET A 290 -3.04 8.40 -16.67
C MET A 290 -2.34 7.53 -17.72
N LEU A 291 -3.10 6.65 -18.39
CA LEU A 291 -2.59 5.75 -19.43
C LEU A 291 -2.28 6.46 -20.76
N ARG A 292 -2.60 7.76 -20.90
CA ARG A 292 -2.15 8.62 -22.00
C ARG A 292 -0.96 9.49 -21.65
N GLU A 293 -0.59 9.63 -20.38
CA GLU A 293 0.56 10.44 -19.98
C GLU A 293 1.84 9.91 -20.62
N GLN A 294 2.66 10.81 -21.15
CA GLN A 294 3.97 10.52 -21.74
C GLN A 294 5.05 11.31 -21.01
N GLY A 295 6.23 10.72 -20.87
CA GLY A 295 7.39 11.30 -20.20
C GLY A 295 8.44 10.24 -19.97
N ASP A 296 9.69 10.67 -19.72
CA ASP A 296 10.79 9.76 -19.42
C ASP A 296 10.59 9.04 -18.07
N ASP A 297 9.84 9.65 -17.16
CA ASP A 297 9.44 9.15 -15.83
C ASP A 297 8.04 8.50 -15.81
N LYS A 298 7.35 8.46 -16.96
CA LYS A 298 5.99 7.95 -17.09
C LYS A 298 6.00 6.59 -17.77
N HIS A 299 6.09 5.54 -16.95
CA HIS A 299 6.08 4.16 -17.39
C HIS A 299 5.10 3.32 -16.55
N TYR A 300 4.27 2.54 -17.22
CA TYR A 300 3.28 1.68 -16.56
C TYR A 300 3.31 0.28 -17.13
N THR A 301 2.82 -0.69 -16.36
CA THR A 301 2.39 -1.98 -16.91
C THR A 301 0.92 -2.18 -16.61
N ILE A 302 0.13 -2.53 -17.62
CA ILE A 302 -1.26 -2.89 -17.44
C ILE A 302 -1.48 -4.36 -17.79
N PHE A 303 -2.03 -5.12 -16.85
CA PHE A 303 -2.53 -6.47 -17.08
C PHE A 303 -4.00 -6.36 -17.49
N ALA A 304 -4.26 -6.19 -18.78
CA ALA A 304 -5.58 -5.88 -19.29
C ALA A 304 -6.45 -7.16 -19.45
N PRO A 305 -7.54 -7.34 -18.67
CA PRO A 305 -8.47 -8.43 -18.93
C PRO A 305 -9.18 -8.19 -20.26
N ASN A 306 -9.26 -9.22 -21.09
CA ASN A 306 -10.07 -9.16 -22.31
C ASN A 306 -11.58 -9.12 -21.98
N ASP A 307 -12.41 -8.87 -22.99
CA ASP A 307 -13.86 -8.79 -22.79
C ASP A 307 -14.44 -10.09 -22.19
N ASP A 308 -13.93 -11.25 -22.61
CA ASP A 308 -14.33 -12.57 -22.07
C ASP A 308 -14.01 -12.70 -20.56
N ALA A 309 -12.89 -12.14 -20.10
CA ALA A 309 -12.51 -12.11 -18.70
C ALA A 309 -13.52 -11.33 -17.85
N PHE A 310 -14.00 -10.18 -18.34
CA PHE A 310 -15.04 -9.41 -17.67
C PHE A 310 -16.42 -10.08 -17.75
N LEU A 311 -16.69 -10.86 -18.79
CA LEU A 311 -17.94 -11.63 -18.89
C LEU A 311 -18.04 -12.74 -17.85
N LYS A 312 -16.91 -13.24 -17.32
CA LYS A 312 -16.84 -14.21 -16.21
C LYS A 312 -17.26 -13.62 -14.86
N LEU A 313 -17.26 -12.29 -14.69
CA LEU A 313 -17.69 -11.65 -13.46
C LEU A 313 -19.21 -11.68 -13.28
N ASP A 314 -19.63 -11.74 -12.01
CA ASP A 314 -21.03 -11.57 -11.61
C ASP A 314 -21.64 -10.30 -12.21
N LYS A 315 -22.93 -10.39 -12.60
CA LYS A 315 -23.65 -9.30 -13.25
C LYS A 315 -23.67 -8.03 -12.40
N ASP A 316 -23.75 -8.17 -11.08
CA ASP A 316 -23.76 -7.04 -10.15
C ASP A 316 -22.39 -6.32 -10.09
N ILE A 317 -21.29 -7.08 -10.01
CA ILE A 317 -19.93 -6.52 -10.02
C ILE A 317 -19.69 -5.80 -11.35
N ARG A 318 -20.03 -6.43 -12.47
CA ARG A 318 -19.89 -5.81 -13.80
C ARG A 318 -20.76 -4.55 -13.96
N ARG A 319 -21.99 -4.54 -13.42
CA ARG A 319 -22.84 -3.33 -13.41
C ARG A 319 -22.17 -2.20 -12.62
N LYS A 320 -21.62 -2.51 -11.43
CA LYS A 320 -20.90 -1.56 -10.59
C LYS A 320 -19.64 -1.01 -11.30
N LEU A 321 -18.83 -1.88 -11.92
CA LEU A 321 -17.68 -1.47 -12.74
C LEU A 321 -18.10 -0.50 -13.86
N LYS A 322 -19.21 -0.80 -14.54
CA LYS A 322 -19.70 0.02 -15.66
C LYS A 322 -20.26 1.38 -15.24
N ALA A 323 -20.71 1.50 -13.99
CA ALA A 323 -21.18 2.76 -13.44
C ALA A 323 -20.03 3.73 -13.11
N GLY A 324 -18.76 3.28 -13.09
CA GLY A 324 -17.61 4.11 -12.73
C GLY A 324 -17.56 4.54 -11.26
N ASN A 325 -18.57 4.19 -10.48
CA ASN A 325 -18.69 4.56 -9.07
C ASN A 325 -18.04 3.50 -8.15
N GLY A 326 -17.68 3.91 -6.94
CA GLY A 326 -17.19 3.01 -5.89
C GLY A 326 -15.86 2.34 -6.23
N CYS A 327 -15.81 1.01 -6.09
CA CYS A 327 -14.57 0.24 -6.04
C CYS A 327 -13.94 -0.05 -7.40
N ALA A 328 -14.60 0.38 -8.50
CA ALA A 328 -14.13 0.15 -9.86
C ALA A 328 -12.71 0.68 -10.09
N MET A 329 -12.43 1.87 -9.55
CA MET A 329 -11.09 2.47 -9.56
C MET A 329 -10.04 1.54 -8.93
N ASN A 330 -10.32 0.97 -7.76
CA ASN A 330 -9.37 0.10 -7.06
C ASN A 330 -9.19 -1.23 -7.80
N ILE A 331 -10.28 -1.82 -8.29
CA ILE A 331 -10.21 -3.03 -9.13
C ILE A 331 -9.28 -2.78 -10.32
N LEU A 332 -9.41 -1.66 -11.02
CA LEU A 332 -8.53 -1.34 -12.16
C LEU A 332 -7.10 -1.03 -11.73
N LYS A 333 -6.88 -0.33 -10.60
CA LYS A 333 -5.54 -0.10 -10.03
C LYS A 333 -4.82 -1.40 -9.67
N ASN A 334 -5.55 -2.46 -9.29
CA ASN A 334 -4.97 -3.78 -9.07
C ASN A 334 -4.36 -4.39 -10.35
N HIS A 335 -4.78 -3.93 -11.52
CA HIS A 335 -4.25 -4.36 -12.82
C HIS A 335 -3.10 -3.50 -13.33
N ILE A 336 -2.69 -2.46 -12.59
CA ILE A 336 -1.68 -1.51 -13.05
C ILE A 336 -0.47 -1.51 -12.11
N LEU A 337 0.72 -1.50 -12.71
CA LEU A 337 2.01 -1.27 -12.07
C LEU A 337 2.55 0.10 -12.50
N ASP A 338 3.29 0.76 -11.61
CA ASP A 338 4.06 1.98 -11.86
C ASP A 338 5.48 1.71 -12.38
N ILE A 339 5.74 0.49 -12.85
CA ILE A 339 7.00 0.04 -13.44
C ILE A 339 6.77 -0.63 -14.79
N THR A 340 7.80 -0.74 -15.61
CA THR A 340 7.78 -1.58 -16.81
C THR A 340 8.14 -3.03 -16.46
N PHE A 341 7.15 -3.91 -16.49
CA PHE A 341 7.28 -5.34 -16.25
C PHE A 341 7.18 -6.09 -17.58
N CYS A 342 8.31 -6.49 -18.15
CA CYS A 342 8.35 -7.40 -19.29
C CYS A 342 8.22 -8.85 -18.82
N SER A 343 7.76 -9.76 -19.68
CA SER A 343 7.64 -11.19 -19.40
C SER A 343 8.96 -11.83 -18.92
N LEU A 344 10.10 -11.30 -19.40
CA LEU A 344 11.44 -11.70 -18.97
C LEU A 344 11.70 -11.46 -17.47
N ALA A 345 10.99 -10.51 -16.85
CA ALA A 345 11.11 -10.25 -15.42
C ALA A 345 10.75 -11.50 -14.60
N ALA A 346 9.70 -12.22 -15.02
CA ALA A 346 9.34 -13.51 -14.45
C ALA A 346 10.43 -14.55 -14.74
N VAL A 347 10.85 -15.29 -13.70
CA VAL A 347 11.88 -16.33 -13.80
C VAL A 347 11.21 -17.70 -13.85
N ASN A 348 11.60 -18.54 -14.82
CA ASN A 348 11.09 -19.91 -14.89
C ASN A 348 11.52 -20.70 -13.64
N GLY A 349 10.58 -21.41 -13.02
CA GLY A 349 10.80 -22.17 -11.79
C GLY A 349 10.94 -21.35 -10.51
N VAL A 350 10.75 -20.03 -10.55
CA VAL A 350 10.80 -19.16 -9.36
C VAL A 350 9.61 -18.19 -9.35
N LYS A 351 8.94 -18.09 -8.21
CA LYS A 351 7.89 -17.09 -7.97
C LYS A 351 8.53 -15.70 -7.90
N THR A 352 8.14 -14.83 -8.82
CA THR A 352 8.57 -13.43 -8.86
C THR A 352 7.43 -12.57 -8.32
N SER A 353 7.70 -11.46 -7.64
CA SER A 353 6.64 -10.58 -7.16
C SER A 353 6.97 -9.11 -7.30
N THR A 354 5.93 -8.31 -7.51
CA THR A 354 5.96 -6.85 -7.48
C THR A 354 4.69 -6.32 -6.82
N TYR A 355 4.55 -5.01 -6.68
CA TYR A 355 3.38 -4.37 -6.08
C TYR A 355 2.60 -3.57 -7.12
N ASN A 356 1.28 -3.60 -7.03
CA ASN A 356 0.38 -2.83 -7.87
C ASN A 356 0.20 -1.39 -7.33
N MET A 357 -0.62 -0.58 -8.00
CA MET A 357 -0.95 0.78 -7.55
C MET A 357 -1.74 0.88 -6.24
N LEU A 358 -2.23 -0.24 -5.70
CA LEU A 358 -2.83 -0.34 -4.37
C LEU A 358 -1.80 -0.76 -3.30
N ASN A 359 -0.53 -0.93 -3.68
CA ASN A 359 0.53 -1.48 -2.84
C ASN A 359 0.25 -2.93 -2.37
N GLU A 360 -0.58 -3.67 -3.11
CA GLU A 360 -0.81 -5.10 -2.91
C GLU A 360 0.18 -5.91 -3.76
N LYS A 361 0.62 -7.06 -3.22
CA LYS A 361 1.60 -7.92 -3.87
C LYS A 361 0.94 -8.73 -5.00
N LEU A 362 1.49 -8.63 -6.21
CA LEU A 362 1.23 -9.53 -7.32
C LEU A 362 2.35 -10.55 -7.45
N GLU A 363 2.01 -11.82 -7.52
CA GLU A 363 2.92 -12.96 -7.66
C GLU A 363 2.83 -13.56 -9.07
N PHE A 364 3.97 -13.78 -9.71
CA PHE A 364 4.10 -14.27 -11.09
C PHE A 364 4.83 -15.60 -11.09
N GLU A 365 4.26 -16.60 -11.75
CA GLU A 365 4.86 -17.92 -11.90
C GLU A 365 4.60 -18.52 -13.28
N TYR A 366 5.56 -19.29 -13.80
CA TYR A 366 5.34 -20.07 -15.02
C TYR A 366 4.57 -21.34 -14.69
N ALA A 367 3.45 -21.54 -15.37
CA ALA A 367 2.62 -22.74 -15.26
C ALA A 367 2.43 -23.41 -16.62
N MET A 368 2.32 -24.73 -16.60
CA MET A 368 1.96 -25.51 -17.79
C MET A 368 0.47 -25.35 -18.05
N VAL A 369 0.10 -24.68 -19.14
CA VAL A 369 -1.30 -24.55 -19.55
C VAL A 369 -1.57 -25.59 -20.64
N GLY A 370 -2.40 -26.59 -20.32
CA GLY A 370 -2.98 -27.47 -21.34
C GLY A 370 -4.08 -26.72 -22.08
N LYS A 371 -4.15 -26.81 -23.42
CA LYS A 371 -5.29 -26.25 -24.16
C LYS A 371 -6.58 -26.92 -23.66
N THR A 372 -7.49 -26.14 -23.09
CA THR A 372 -8.86 -26.55 -22.82
C THR A 372 -9.54 -26.81 -24.15
N ARG A 373 -10.05 -28.04 -24.36
CA ARG A 373 -10.86 -28.38 -25.54
C ARG A 373 -12.10 -27.49 -25.54
N VAL A 374 -12.27 -26.65 -26.57
CA VAL A 374 -13.56 -26.02 -26.88
C VAL A 374 -14.52 -27.16 -27.23
N PRO A 375 -15.69 -27.30 -26.58
CA PRO A 375 -16.67 -28.27 -27.01
C PRO A 375 -17.27 -27.79 -28.33
N SER A 376 -16.73 -28.26 -29.46
CA SER A 376 -17.37 -28.11 -30.75
C SER A 376 -18.68 -28.88 -30.72
N SER A 377 -19.78 -28.14 -30.76
CA SER A 377 -21.15 -28.67 -30.78
C SER A 377 -21.46 -29.21 -32.18
N VAL A 378 -20.90 -30.38 -32.50
CA VAL A 378 -21.37 -31.22 -33.62
C VAL A 378 -21.26 -32.66 -33.16
N GLU A 379 -22.42 -33.28 -32.91
CA GLU A 379 -22.51 -34.71 -32.64
C GLU A 379 -22.10 -35.52 -33.87
N GLY A 380 -21.25 -36.53 -33.66
CA GLY A 380 -21.07 -37.62 -34.61
C GLY A 380 -19.76 -37.59 -35.41
N GLU A 381 -18.65 -37.91 -34.76
CA GLU A 381 -17.69 -38.95 -35.14
C GLU A 381 -16.42 -38.81 -34.27
N LEU A 382 -16.12 -39.86 -33.51
CA LEU A 382 -14.91 -39.98 -32.70
C LEU A 382 -13.73 -40.26 -33.64
N SER A 383 -13.08 -39.21 -34.11
CA SER A 383 -11.68 -39.28 -34.51
C SER A 383 -10.83 -38.69 -33.38
N GLU A 384 -10.25 -39.58 -32.57
CA GLU A 384 -9.16 -39.25 -31.65
C GLU A 384 -7.94 -38.87 -32.47
N VAL A 385 -7.87 -37.61 -32.89
CA VAL A 385 -6.60 -36.99 -33.24
C VAL A 385 -5.92 -36.68 -31.91
N GLU A 386 -5.06 -37.59 -31.47
CA GLU A 386 -4.00 -37.28 -30.51
C GLU A 386 -3.05 -36.27 -31.18
N ASP A 387 -3.48 -35.01 -31.25
CA ASP A 387 -2.55 -33.91 -31.43
C ASP A 387 -1.79 -33.83 -30.10
N GLU A 388 -0.51 -34.24 -30.09
CA GLU A 388 0.42 -34.02 -28.98
C GLU A 388 0.51 -32.52 -28.72
N GLY A 389 -0.48 -32.00 -28.00
CA GLY A 389 -0.63 -30.59 -27.74
C GLY A 389 0.61 -30.11 -27.01
N LYS A 390 1.48 -29.38 -27.73
CA LYS A 390 2.63 -28.69 -27.18
C LYS A 390 2.17 -27.94 -25.92
N LYS A 391 2.51 -28.46 -24.75
CA LYS A 391 2.26 -27.80 -23.47
C LYS A 391 3.04 -26.49 -23.49
N THR A 392 2.36 -25.37 -23.67
CA THR A 392 2.99 -24.04 -23.65
C THR A 392 3.06 -23.56 -22.21
N GLN A 393 4.26 -23.26 -21.73
CA GLN A 393 4.43 -22.55 -20.46
C GLN A 393 3.89 -21.12 -20.61
N ARG A 394 3.01 -20.69 -19.70
CA ARG A 394 2.48 -19.33 -19.63
C ARG A 394 2.66 -18.77 -18.23
N ILE A 395 2.74 -17.45 -18.12
CA ILE A 395 2.83 -16.77 -16.83
C ILE A 395 1.43 -16.70 -16.22
N ARG A 396 1.30 -17.09 -14.96
CA ARG A 396 0.11 -16.90 -14.13
C ARG A 396 0.37 -15.82 -13.08
N ILE A 397 -0.67 -15.03 -12.80
CA ILE A 397 -0.69 -13.97 -11.79
C ILE A 397 -1.52 -14.46 -10.61
N ASN A 398 -0.95 -14.45 -9.41
CA ASN A 398 -1.54 -14.92 -8.16
C ASN A 398 -2.09 -16.36 -8.23
N GLY A 399 -1.51 -17.20 -9.11
CA GLY A 399 -2.03 -18.54 -9.41
C GLY A 399 -3.41 -18.55 -10.09
N PHE A 400 -4.01 -17.38 -10.37
CA PHE A 400 -5.39 -17.21 -10.78
C PHE A 400 -5.51 -16.85 -12.28
N ALA A 401 -5.04 -15.66 -12.67
CA ALA A 401 -5.15 -15.17 -14.04
C ALA A 401 -3.97 -15.66 -14.89
N THR A 402 -4.22 -16.00 -16.15
CA THR A 402 -3.18 -16.39 -17.12
C THR A 402 -2.92 -15.23 -18.08
N ILE A 403 -1.65 -14.94 -18.35
CA ILE A 403 -1.27 -14.02 -19.43
C ILE A 403 -1.48 -14.72 -20.78
N GLU A 404 -2.39 -14.20 -21.59
CA GLU A 404 -2.74 -14.71 -22.91
C GLU A 404 -1.81 -14.20 -24.01
N GLU A 405 -1.48 -12.92 -23.91
CA GLU A 405 -0.57 -12.18 -24.79
C GLU A 405 0.33 -11.31 -23.92
N SER A 406 1.64 -11.36 -24.15
CA SER A 406 2.63 -10.67 -23.33
C SER A 406 3.47 -9.72 -24.16
N ASP A 407 4.03 -8.70 -23.49
CA ASP A 407 5.01 -7.76 -24.04
C ASP A 407 4.46 -6.91 -25.20
N VAL A 408 3.21 -6.45 -25.11
CA VAL A 408 2.68 -5.43 -26.04
C VAL A 408 3.25 -4.08 -25.62
N VAL A 409 4.25 -3.59 -26.34
CA VAL A 409 5.01 -2.40 -25.95
C VAL A 409 4.29 -1.12 -26.37
N ALA A 410 4.20 -0.16 -25.46
CA ALA A 410 3.66 1.18 -25.69
C ALA A 410 4.72 2.25 -25.41
N SER A 411 4.48 3.46 -25.93
CA SER A 411 5.37 4.61 -25.72
C SER A 411 5.57 4.93 -24.23
N ASN A 412 4.56 4.67 -23.41
CA ASN A 412 4.52 4.94 -21.96
C ASN A 412 4.37 3.67 -21.11
N GLY A 413 4.65 2.48 -21.64
CA GLY A 413 4.58 1.27 -20.82
C GLY A 413 4.51 -0.05 -21.59
N VAL A 414 3.96 -1.06 -20.92
CA VAL A 414 3.74 -2.40 -21.48
C VAL A 414 2.34 -2.88 -21.12
N LEU A 415 1.68 -3.53 -22.07
CA LEU A 415 0.40 -4.19 -21.89
C LEU A 415 0.59 -5.71 -21.96
N HIS A 416 -0.04 -6.42 -21.03
CA HIS A 416 -0.21 -7.88 -21.06
C HIS A 416 -1.70 -8.18 -21.04
N VAL A 417 -2.19 -9.00 -21.96
CA VAL A 417 -3.59 -9.43 -21.99
C VAL A 417 -3.77 -10.59 -21.04
N ILE A 418 -4.79 -10.56 -20.18
CA ILE A 418 -5.08 -11.63 -19.23
C ILE A 418 -6.49 -12.21 -19.40
N ASP A 419 -6.65 -13.46 -19.02
CA ASP A 419 -7.90 -14.22 -19.18
C ASP A 419 -8.94 -13.97 -18.06
N SER A 420 -8.57 -13.26 -17.00
CA SER A 420 -9.39 -13.12 -15.78
C SER A 420 -9.13 -11.78 -15.10
N VAL A 421 -10.16 -11.19 -14.49
CA VAL A 421 -10.01 -9.96 -13.69
C VAL A 421 -9.35 -10.29 -12.35
N LEU A 422 -8.26 -9.61 -12.03
CA LEU A 422 -7.49 -9.80 -10.80
C LEU A 422 -8.34 -9.41 -9.57
N PRO A 423 -8.54 -10.33 -8.61
CA PRO A 423 -9.22 -10.03 -7.35
C PRO A 423 -8.33 -9.15 -6.45
N THR A 424 -8.96 -8.28 -5.66
CA THR A 424 -8.31 -7.43 -4.65
C THR A 424 -9.30 -7.26 -3.51
N ASP A 425 -8.88 -7.50 -2.26
CA ASP A 425 -9.74 -7.29 -1.10
C ASP A 425 -10.06 -5.80 -0.93
N SER A 426 -9.08 -4.93 -1.21
CA SER A 426 -9.20 -3.47 -1.22
C SER A 426 -10.14 -2.92 -2.31
N GLY A 427 -10.43 -3.70 -3.35
CA GLY A 427 -11.35 -3.36 -4.44
C GLY A 427 -12.75 -3.96 -4.31
N MET A 428 -13.04 -4.71 -3.24
CA MET A 428 -14.39 -5.27 -3.03
C MET A 428 -15.28 -4.28 -2.25
N PRO A 429 -16.58 -4.18 -2.59
CA PRO A 429 -17.51 -3.34 -1.85
C PRO A 429 -17.79 -3.90 -0.45
N ILE A 430 -18.29 -3.06 0.44
CA ILE A 430 -18.47 -3.44 1.84
C ILE A 430 -19.43 -4.62 2.00
N SER A 431 -20.47 -4.74 1.17
CA SER A 431 -21.38 -5.89 1.14
C SER A 431 -20.66 -7.24 0.98
N ASN A 432 -19.54 -7.27 0.24
CA ASN A 432 -18.68 -8.44 0.10
C ASN A 432 -17.84 -8.69 1.36
N THR A 433 -17.18 -7.66 1.88
CA THR A 433 -16.36 -7.77 3.12
C THR A 433 -17.22 -8.25 4.30
N LEU A 434 -18.42 -7.69 4.49
CA LEU A 434 -19.36 -8.15 5.51
C LEU A 434 -19.75 -9.62 5.33
N GLY A 435 -19.95 -10.06 4.08
CA GLY A 435 -20.28 -11.45 3.77
C GLY A 435 -19.13 -12.40 4.10
N ASN A 436 -17.91 -12.06 3.70
CA ASN A 436 -16.70 -12.85 3.95
C ASN A 436 -16.39 -12.99 5.45
N HIS A 437 -16.83 -12.02 6.24
CA HIS A 437 -16.59 -11.95 7.69
C HIS A 437 -17.72 -12.51 8.54
N ASN A 438 -18.79 -13.04 7.92
CA ASN A 438 -19.99 -13.49 8.62
C ASN A 438 -20.63 -12.39 9.50
N LEU A 439 -20.61 -11.13 9.04
CA LEU A 439 -21.28 -10.00 9.69
C LEU A 439 -22.71 -9.89 9.13
N THR A 440 -23.51 -10.93 9.38
CA THR A 440 -24.75 -11.17 8.64
C THR A 440 -25.87 -10.21 9.03
N VAL A 441 -25.98 -9.85 10.31
CA VAL A 441 -27.04 -8.97 10.81
C VAL A 441 -26.88 -7.57 10.24
N PHE A 442 -25.67 -7.00 10.30
CA PHE A 442 -25.41 -5.66 9.77
C PHE A 442 -25.60 -5.61 8.25
N LYS A 443 -25.12 -6.63 7.53
CA LYS A 443 -25.32 -6.76 6.08
C LYS A 443 -26.80 -6.80 5.72
N GLN A 444 -27.61 -7.56 6.47
CA GLN A 444 -29.05 -7.66 6.23
C GLN A 444 -29.76 -6.33 6.52
N LEU A 445 -29.39 -5.60 7.57
CA LEU A 445 -29.94 -4.27 7.85
C LEU A 445 -29.70 -3.29 6.69
N ILE A 446 -28.51 -3.28 6.09
CA ILE A 446 -28.22 -2.45 4.91
C ILE A 446 -29.11 -2.85 3.73
N SER A 447 -29.21 -4.15 3.45
CA SER A 447 -30.02 -4.71 2.36
C SER A 447 -31.50 -4.34 2.51
N ASP A 448 -32.10 -4.65 3.66
CA ASP A 448 -33.54 -4.48 3.91
C ASP A 448 -33.90 -2.98 4.07
N ALA A 449 -32.96 -2.13 4.47
CA ALA A 449 -33.11 -0.67 4.43
C ALA A 449 -33.09 -0.11 3.00
N GLY A 450 -32.62 -0.87 2.01
CA GLY A 450 -32.40 -0.42 0.63
C GLY A 450 -31.20 0.53 0.50
N LEU A 451 -30.19 0.38 1.36
CA LEU A 451 -29.01 1.25 1.42
C LEU A 451 -27.74 0.59 0.83
N GLU A 452 -27.85 -0.59 0.22
CA GLU A 452 -26.71 -1.35 -0.30
C GLU A 452 -25.88 -0.56 -1.33
N GLU A 453 -26.52 0.09 -2.30
CA GLU A 453 -25.80 0.92 -3.28
C GLU A 453 -25.13 2.14 -2.63
N GLU A 454 -25.74 2.71 -1.59
CA GLU A 454 -25.19 3.85 -0.86
C GLU A 454 -23.93 3.45 -0.09
N PHE A 455 -23.96 2.30 0.61
CA PHE A 455 -22.84 1.77 1.38
C PHE A 455 -21.71 1.24 0.49
N ASP A 456 -22.04 0.51 -0.57
CA ASP A 456 -21.05 -0.04 -1.50
C ASP A 456 -20.37 1.04 -2.36
N GLY A 457 -21.00 2.21 -2.50
CA GLY A 457 -20.41 3.38 -3.16
C GLY A 457 -19.50 4.21 -2.27
N MET A 458 -19.44 3.94 -0.96
CA MET A 458 -18.62 4.72 -0.04
C MET A 458 -17.14 4.35 -0.14
N SER A 459 -16.30 5.36 -0.28
CA SER A 459 -14.84 5.24 -0.29
C SER A 459 -14.22 6.20 0.72
N ASN A 460 -13.00 5.94 1.18
CA ASN A 460 -12.29 6.77 2.15
C ASN A 460 -13.10 6.95 3.45
N ARG A 461 -13.56 5.83 4.01
CA ARG A 461 -14.34 5.76 5.26
C ARG A 461 -13.74 4.76 6.25
N THR A 462 -14.08 4.93 7.52
CA THR A 462 -13.82 3.98 8.59
C THR A 462 -15.15 3.39 9.06
N PHE A 463 -15.37 2.11 8.85
CA PHE A 463 -16.57 1.40 9.29
C PHE A 463 -16.30 0.70 10.61
N PHE A 464 -17.08 1.02 11.64
CA PHE A 464 -17.05 0.30 12.91
C PHE A 464 -18.22 -0.67 12.95
N ILE A 465 -18.01 -1.92 12.54
CA ILE A 465 -19.12 -2.86 12.30
C ILE A 465 -19.28 -3.81 13.48
N PRO A 466 -20.46 -3.87 14.13
CA PRO A 466 -20.69 -4.82 15.21
C PRO A 466 -20.72 -6.26 14.68
N THR A 467 -20.12 -7.17 15.43
CA THR A 467 -20.30 -8.61 15.20
C THR A 467 -21.76 -9.03 15.43
N ASP A 468 -22.20 -10.14 14.86
CA ASP A 468 -23.56 -10.65 15.08
C ASP A 468 -23.83 -10.91 16.59
N GLN A 469 -22.82 -11.35 17.34
CA GLN A 469 -22.90 -11.50 18.80
C GLN A 469 -23.11 -10.16 19.51
N ALA A 470 -22.54 -9.06 19.01
CA ALA A 470 -22.69 -7.73 19.59
C ALA A 470 -24.15 -7.24 19.55
N PHE A 471 -24.89 -7.61 18.51
CA PHE A 471 -26.32 -7.29 18.40
C PHE A 471 -27.16 -7.98 19.49
N GLU A 472 -26.79 -9.20 19.89
CA GLU A 472 -27.53 -9.93 20.93
C GLU A 472 -27.31 -9.36 22.35
N GLN A 473 -26.14 -8.75 22.57
CA GLN A 473 -25.73 -8.24 23.89
C GLN A 473 -26.39 -6.90 24.25
N THR A 474 -26.69 -6.06 23.26
CA THR A 474 -27.23 -4.71 23.48
C THR A 474 -28.75 -4.66 23.32
N GLU A 475 -29.40 -3.72 24.00
CA GLU A 475 -30.85 -3.52 23.85
C GLU A 475 -31.21 -3.03 22.44
N THR A 476 -30.47 -2.04 21.92
CA THR A 476 -30.61 -1.53 20.56
C THR A 476 -30.36 -2.61 19.51
N GLY A 477 -29.34 -3.45 19.70
CA GLY A 477 -29.06 -4.56 18.79
C GLY A 477 -30.21 -5.56 18.75
N ARG A 478 -30.73 -5.98 19.91
CA ARG A 478 -31.90 -6.86 19.99
C ARG A 478 -33.16 -6.22 19.40
N TYR A 479 -33.33 -4.92 19.53
CA TYR A 479 -34.41 -4.18 18.89
C TYR A 479 -34.33 -4.31 17.37
N TRP A 480 -33.16 -4.07 16.76
CA TRP A 480 -32.99 -4.20 15.31
C TRP A 480 -33.16 -5.64 14.81
N ILE A 481 -32.65 -6.64 15.55
CA ILE A 481 -32.92 -8.06 15.26
C ILE A 481 -34.43 -8.34 15.25
N ARG A 482 -35.19 -7.79 16.20
CA ARG A 482 -36.65 -7.95 16.25
C ARG A 482 -37.31 -7.30 15.04
N GLN A 483 -36.92 -6.08 14.69
CA GLN A 483 -37.47 -5.36 13.53
C GLN A 483 -37.20 -6.11 12.22
N LEU A 484 -36.00 -6.68 12.03
CA LEU A 484 -35.67 -7.54 10.89
C LEU A 484 -36.62 -8.75 10.79
N LYS A 485 -36.94 -9.39 11.92
CA LYS A 485 -37.77 -10.61 11.94
C LYS A 485 -39.26 -10.32 11.78
N GLU A 486 -39.76 -9.29 12.44
CA GLU A 486 -41.19 -9.02 12.55
C GLU A 486 -41.69 -8.07 11.45
N HIS A 487 -40.86 -7.11 11.02
CA HIS A 487 -41.27 -6.02 10.13
C HIS A 487 -40.21 -5.64 9.08
N PRO A 488 -39.69 -6.58 8.27
CA PRO A 488 -38.61 -6.30 7.31
C PRO A 488 -38.98 -5.22 6.27
N GLU A 489 -40.23 -5.20 5.79
CA GLU A 489 -40.68 -4.19 4.83
C GLU A 489 -40.68 -2.75 5.39
N SER A 490 -40.81 -2.60 6.72
CA SER A 490 -40.79 -1.30 7.40
C SER A 490 -39.40 -0.70 7.55
N LEU A 491 -38.35 -1.48 7.28
CA LEU A 491 -36.97 -1.02 7.38
C LEU A 491 -36.58 -0.13 6.21
N ARG A 492 -37.20 -0.33 5.04
CA ARG A 492 -36.90 0.44 3.84
C ARG A 492 -37.31 1.90 4.03
N GLY A 493 -36.33 2.80 3.90
CA GLY A 493 -36.54 4.24 4.12
C GLY A 493 -36.76 4.63 5.59
N ASN A 494 -36.49 3.75 6.55
CA ASN A 494 -36.59 4.07 7.97
C ASN A 494 -35.46 5.03 8.41
N ALA A 495 -35.82 6.26 8.76
CA ALA A 495 -34.85 7.29 9.13
C ALA A 495 -34.01 6.94 10.37
N ALA A 496 -34.60 6.27 11.36
CA ALA A 496 -33.88 5.86 12.56
C ALA A 496 -32.88 4.73 12.28
N LEU A 497 -33.22 3.80 11.37
CA LEU A 497 -32.27 2.78 10.93
C LEU A 497 -31.14 3.40 10.11
N LYS A 498 -31.47 4.36 9.22
CA LYS A 498 -30.46 5.08 8.46
C LYS A 498 -29.47 5.81 9.37
N GLU A 499 -29.96 6.60 10.33
CA GLU A 499 -29.12 7.27 11.34
C GLU A 499 -28.25 6.27 12.12
N PHE A 500 -28.84 5.15 12.54
CA PHE A 500 -28.12 4.09 13.24
C PHE A 500 -26.97 3.51 12.40
N LEU A 501 -27.23 3.16 11.13
CA LEU A 501 -26.22 2.58 10.24
C LEU A 501 -25.12 3.61 9.91
N GLU A 502 -25.50 4.87 9.65
CA GLU A 502 -24.55 5.96 9.39
C GLU A 502 -23.70 6.33 10.60
N TYR A 503 -24.18 6.11 11.83
CA TYR A 503 -23.39 6.31 13.04
C TYR A 503 -22.25 5.30 13.20
N HIS A 504 -22.33 4.16 12.50
CA HIS A 504 -21.24 3.17 12.42
C HIS A 504 -20.24 3.49 11.30
N VAL A 505 -20.39 4.63 10.60
CA VAL A 505 -19.49 5.09 9.53
C VAL A 505 -18.82 6.39 9.96
N ALA A 506 -17.51 6.37 10.11
CA ALA A 506 -16.69 7.50 10.52
C ALA A 506 -15.82 8.06 9.36
N GLU A 507 -15.48 9.33 9.46
CA GLU A 507 -14.66 10.07 8.48
C GLU A 507 -13.53 10.82 9.22
N PRO A 508 -12.25 10.73 8.79
CA PRO A 508 -11.71 10.10 7.58
C PRO A 508 -11.48 8.58 7.71
N LEU A 509 -10.89 7.95 6.69
CA LEU A 509 -10.31 6.60 6.77
C LEU A 509 -9.15 6.57 7.76
N ILE A 510 -9.22 5.71 8.77
CA ILE A 510 -8.22 5.53 9.81
C ILE A 510 -7.98 4.04 10.03
N LYS A 511 -6.80 3.58 9.64
CA LYS A 511 -6.30 2.23 9.96
C LYS A 511 -5.79 2.17 11.40
N THR A 512 -5.55 0.98 11.93
CA THR A 512 -5.11 0.77 13.32
C THR A 512 -3.86 1.58 13.69
N CYS A 513 -2.91 1.70 12.76
CA CYS A 513 -1.67 2.47 12.96
C CYS A 513 -1.90 3.98 13.09
N GLY A 514 -3.04 4.50 12.63
CA GLY A 514 -3.41 5.91 12.73
C GLY A 514 -4.49 6.19 13.79
N LEU A 515 -4.89 5.19 14.60
CA LEU A 515 -5.83 5.42 15.69
C LEU A 515 -5.17 6.24 16.80
N GLU A 516 -5.84 7.31 17.22
CA GLU A 516 -5.43 8.19 18.31
C GLU A 516 -6.59 8.41 19.28
N GLU A 517 -6.30 8.83 20.52
CA GLU A 517 -7.33 9.17 21.51
C GLU A 517 -8.02 10.49 21.15
N THR A 518 -9.03 10.40 20.29
CA THR A 518 -9.72 11.56 19.75
C THR A 518 -11.21 11.27 19.51
N THR A 519 -11.95 12.31 19.15
CA THR A 519 -13.31 12.19 18.63
C THR A 519 -13.30 12.29 17.12
N ILE A 520 -13.97 11.35 16.45
CA ILE A 520 -14.06 11.28 14.99
C ILE A 520 -15.51 11.56 14.60
N PRO A 521 -15.77 12.44 13.62
CA PRO A 521 -17.12 12.65 13.12
C PRO A 521 -17.64 11.42 12.39
N THR A 522 -18.92 11.13 12.57
CA THR A 522 -19.62 10.09 11.80
C THR A 522 -20.46 10.68 10.68
N LYS A 523 -20.88 9.84 9.75
CA LYS A 523 -21.80 10.23 8.67
C LYS A 523 -23.17 10.66 9.21
N ALA A 524 -23.61 10.16 10.36
CA ALA A 524 -24.83 10.61 11.03
C ALA A 524 -24.71 12.03 11.64
N GLY A 525 -23.50 12.59 11.71
CA GLY A 525 -23.21 13.94 12.18
C GLY A 525 -22.79 14.03 13.66
N GLN A 526 -23.12 13.04 14.49
CA GLN A 526 -22.59 12.95 15.86
C GLN A 526 -21.18 12.34 15.85
N ASN A 527 -20.35 12.70 16.82
CA ASN A 527 -19.00 12.16 16.93
C ASN A 527 -18.99 10.80 17.67
N VAL A 528 -18.01 9.97 17.34
CA VAL A 528 -17.62 8.79 18.12
C VAL A 528 -16.26 9.04 18.77
N ARG A 529 -16.07 8.53 19.99
CA ARG A 529 -14.81 8.70 20.72
C ARG A 529 -13.97 7.44 20.65
N VAL A 530 -12.73 7.57 20.21
CA VAL A 530 -11.71 6.51 20.30
C VAL A 530 -10.97 6.65 21.62
N ASN A 531 -10.86 5.55 22.37
CA ASN A 531 -10.00 5.47 23.56
C ASN A 531 -9.03 4.30 23.41
N LEU A 532 -7.78 4.51 23.83
CA LEU A 532 -6.68 3.58 23.62
C LEU A 532 -6.12 3.12 24.95
N TYR A 533 -6.18 1.82 25.21
CA TYR A 533 -5.73 1.25 26.47
C TYR A 533 -4.45 0.45 26.26
N THR A 534 -3.39 0.83 26.97
CA THR A 534 -2.25 -0.06 27.19
C THR A 534 -2.69 -1.14 28.17
N THR A 535 -2.46 -2.42 27.91
CA THR A 535 -2.77 -3.49 28.89
C THR A 535 -1.51 -4.02 29.58
N ASN A 536 -0.32 -3.72 29.06
CA ASN A 536 0.95 -4.13 29.65
C ASN A 536 1.64 -2.94 30.33
N PRO A 537 1.91 -3.00 31.65
CA PRO A 537 2.60 -1.93 32.38
C PRO A 537 4.08 -1.74 31.98
N VAL A 538 4.69 -2.71 31.29
CA VAL A 538 6.11 -2.66 30.86
C VAL A 538 6.26 -2.12 29.43
N PHE A 539 5.27 -2.36 28.56
CA PHE A 539 5.27 -1.89 27.17
C PHE A 539 4.17 -0.86 26.97
N THR A 540 4.46 0.40 27.32
CA THR A 540 3.53 1.53 27.15
C THR A 540 3.35 1.94 25.69
N THR A 541 4.25 1.50 24.80
CA THR A 541 4.23 1.82 23.36
C THR A 541 3.46 0.82 22.51
N VAL A 542 2.97 -0.29 23.09
CA VAL A 542 2.18 -1.29 22.38
C VAL A 542 0.72 -1.16 22.81
N MET A 543 -0.10 -0.60 21.92
CA MET A 543 -1.54 -0.58 22.10
C MET A 543 -2.09 -1.99 22.03
N ASN A 544 -2.77 -2.43 23.09
CA ASN A 544 -3.31 -3.79 23.16
C ASN A 544 -4.84 -3.81 23.15
N ARG A 545 -5.50 -2.64 23.26
CA ARG A 545 -6.95 -2.54 23.22
C ARG A 545 -7.40 -1.14 22.81
N ALA A 546 -8.17 -1.06 21.73
CA ALA A 546 -8.87 0.16 21.31
C ALA A 546 -10.38 0.01 21.51
N THR A 547 -11.06 1.12 21.76
CA THR A 547 -12.52 1.17 21.84
C THR A 547 -13.05 2.38 21.10
N VAL A 548 -14.28 2.27 20.58
CA VAL A 548 -15.06 3.36 19.97
C VAL A 548 -16.36 3.44 20.74
N ASN A 549 -16.61 4.56 21.43
CA ASN A 549 -17.73 4.69 22.39
C ASN A 549 -17.89 3.47 23.31
N CYS A 550 -16.76 2.98 23.83
CA CYS A 550 -16.66 1.80 24.68
C CYS A 550 -17.00 0.44 24.05
N ALA A 551 -17.36 0.40 22.77
CA ALA A 551 -17.34 -0.83 21.98
C ALA A 551 -15.88 -1.17 21.64
N ARG A 552 -15.42 -2.36 22.01
CA ARG A 552 -14.03 -2.76 21.82
C ARG A 552 -13.83 -3.31 20.42
N LEU A 553 -12.74 -2.92 19.78
CA LEU A 553 -12.35 -3.50 18.50
C LEU A 553 -11.89 -4.95 18.70
N VAL A 554 -12.45 -5.87 17.92
CA VAL A 554 -12.15 -7.31 17.94
C VAL A 554 -11.36 -7.77 16.73
N ARG A 555 -11.57 -7.11 15.59
CA ARG A 555 -10.83 -7.33 14.34
C ARG A 555 -10.57 -5.98 13.68
N PHE A 556 -9.46 -5.88 12.97
CA PHE A 556 -8.88 -4.62 12.56
C PHE A 556 -8.49 -4.64 11.10
N ASP A 557 -8.52 -3.46 10.47
CA ASP A 557 -7.92 -3.21 9.15
C ASP A 557 -8.43 -4.07 8.00
N GLU A 558 -9.72 -4.41 8.01
CA GLU A 558 -10.32 -5.20 6.93
C GLU A 558 -10.66 -4.29 5.76
N GLU A 559 -9.96 -4.46 4.64
CA GLU A 559 -10.02 -3.53 3.53
C GLU A 559 -11.31 -3.71 2.71
N THR A 560 -11.89 -2.60 2.28
CA THR A 560 -13.05 -2.60 1.38
C THR A 560 -13.11 -1.30 0.61
N CYS A 561 -13.11 -1.35 -0.72
CA CYS A 561 -13.42 -0.20 -1.58
C CYS A 561 -12.62 1.10 -1.27
N GLY A 562 -11.36 0.99 -0.84
CA GLY A 562 -10.57 2.16 -0.40
C GLY A 562 -11.08 2.77 0.91
N SER A 563 -11.71 1.95 1.74
CA SER A 563 -12.20 2.16 3.09
C SER A 563 -11.70 1.01 3.97
N VAL A 564 -11.93 1.11 5.27
CA VAL A 564 -11.50 0.10 6.25
C VAL A 564 -12.65 -0.28 7.17
N VAL A 565 -12.78 -1.57 7.47
CA VAL A 565 -13.71 -2.12 8.45
C VAL A 565 -12.93 -2.54 9.69
N HIS A 566 -13.34 -2.01 10.84
CA HIS A 566 -12.96 -2.49 12.16
C HIS A 566 -14.19 -3.15 12.79
N GLU A 567 -14.07 -4.40 13.19
CA GLU A 567 -15.15 -5.11 13.86
C GLU A 567 -15.18 -4.74 15.34
N ILE A 568 -16.38 -4.55 15.91
CA ILE A 568 -16.58 -4.18 17.31
C ILE A 568 -17.47 -5.19 18.06
N ASP A 569 -17.26 -5.34 19.36
CA ASP A 569 -17.99 -6.29 20.22
C ASP A 569 -19.30 -5.74 20.81
N LYS A 570 -19.63 -4.47 20.54
CA LYS A 570 -20.86 -3.83 20.98
C LYS A 570 -21.41 -2.95 19.86
N VAL A 571 -22.73 -2.89 19.73
CA VAL A 571 -23.39 -1.93 18.85
C VAL A 571 -23.15 -0.50 19.34
N LEU A 572 -22.90 0.44 18.42
CA LEU A 572 -22.80 1.86 18.74
C LEU A 572 -24.19 2.48 18.86
N ASP A 573 -24.52 2.94 20.05
CA ASP A 573 -25.77 3.65 20.33
C ASP A 573 -25.58 5.15 20.06
N VAL A 574 -26.47 5.73 19.24
CA VAL A 574 -26.45 7.18 18.96
C VAL A 574 -26.83 7.94 20.23
N PRO A 575 -25.92 8.75 20.82
CA PRO A 575 -26.20 9.44 22.07
C PRO A 575 -27.20 10.59 21.86
N LYS A 576 -28.41 10.42 22.42
CA LYS A 576 -29.49 11.42 22.31
C LYS A 576 -29.42 12.51 23.38
N THR A 577 -28.79 12.20 24.52
CA THR A 577 -28.78 13.05 25.72
C THR A 577 -27.36 13.39 26.17
N ASN A 578 -27.19 14.53 26.86
CA ASN A 578 -25.96 14.81 27.63
C ASN A 578 -25.98 14.07 28.99
N LEU A 579 -24.90 14.15 29.77
CA LEU A 579 -24.77 13.45 31.06
C LEU A 579 -25.87 13.86 32.06
N MET A 580 -26.20 15.15 32.15
CA MET A 580 -27.23 15.64 33.09
C MET A 580 -28.64 15.17 32.69
N GLU A 581 -28.95 15.17 31.40
CA GLU A 581 -30.19 14.64 30.84
C GLU A 581 -30.30 13.12 31.03
N ALA A 582 -29.22 12.38 30.76
CA ALA A 582 -29.15 10.94 30.97
C ALA A 582 -29.33 10.57 32.46
N LEU A 583 -28.73 11.37 33.35
CA LEU A 583 -28.90 11.23 34.79
C LEU A 583 -30.36 11.46 35.20
N SER A 584 -31.01 12.47 34.62
CA SER A 584 -32.42 12.82 34.93
C SER A 584 -33.43 11.84 34.31
N ALA A 585 -33.06 11.13 33.25
CA ALA A 585 -33.93 10.17 32.56
C ALA A 585 -34.12 8.86 33.34
N ASN A 586 -33.21 8.53 34.27
CA ASN A 586 -33.30 7.31 35.06
C ASN A 586 -33.80 7.59 36.50
N PRO A 587 -35.00 7.11 36.89
CA PRO A 587 -35.54 7.36 38.22
C PRO A 587 -34.68 6.77 39.36
N ASP A 588 -33.90 5.72 39.07
CA ASP A 588 -33.00 5.09 40.05
C ASP A 588 -31.80 5.97 40.43
N TYR A 589 -31.59 7.10 39.73
CA TYR A 589 -30.51 8.04 40.00
C TYR A 589 -30.98 9.35 40.67
N SER A 590 -32.26 9.45 41.03
CA SER A 590 -32.88 10.68 41.54
C SER A 590 -32.18 11.27 42.79
N MET A 591 -31.68 10.44 43.71
CA MET A 591 -30.99 10.93 44.93
C MET A 591 -29.63 11.56 44.61
N PHE A 592 -28.87 10.96 43.68
CA PHE A 592 -27.61 11.52 43.20
C PHE A 592 -27.85 12.78 42.37
N GLN A 593 -28.85 12.74 41.48
CA GLN A 593 -29.27 13.88 40.67
C GLN A 593 -29.65 15.08 41.55
N ARG A 594 -30.35 14.86 42.67
CA ARG A 594 -30.61 15.89 43.66
C ARG A 594 -29.33 16.48 44.26
N MET A 595 -28.36 15.64 44.64
CA MET A 595 -27.06 16.14 45.14
C MET A 595 -26.34 16.99 44.09
N VAL A 596 -26.28 16.53 42.84
CA VAL A 596 -25.70 17.29 41.72
C VAL A 596 -26.38 18.64 41.54
N SER A 597 -27.72 18.68 41.57
CA SER A 597 -28.50 19.92 41.37
C SER A 597 -28.28 20.99 42.44
N LEU A 598 -27.83 20.59 43.64
CA LEU A 598 -27.50 21.48 44.75
C LEU A 598 -26.03 21.97 44.69
N THR A 599 -25.25 21.48 43.72
CA THR A 599 -23.88 21.94 43.45
C THR A 599 -23.81 22.79 42.18
N ASN A 600 -22.73 23.57 42.05
CA ASN A 600 -22.46 24.35 40.84
C ASN A 600 -21.86 23.51 39.69
N LEU A 601 -22.04 22.18 39.70
CA LEU A 601 -21.44 21.26 38.72
C LEU A 601 -22.40 20.88 37.59
N THR A 602 -23.64 21.37 37.61
CA THR A 602 -24.62 21.11 36.54
C THR A 602 -24.11 21.59 35.19
N GLU A 603 -23.48 22.77 35.13
CA GLU A 603 -22.91 23.33 33.90
C GLU A 603 -21.83 22.42 33.28
N LEU A 604 -20.96 21.86 34.14
CA LEU A 604 -19.92 20.91 33.74
C LEU A 604 -20.54 19.66 33.09
N LEU A 605 -21.63 19.13 33.64
CA LEU A 605 -22.31 17.93 33.12
C LEU A 605 -23.20 18.19 31.91
N THR A 606 -23.45 19.46 31.57
CA THR A 606 -24.18 19.85 30.34
C THR A 606 -23.24 20.27 29.20
N SER A 607 -21.98 20.59 29.51
CA SER A 607 -21.02 21.08 28.52
C SER A 607 -20.74 20.04 27.43
N PRO A 608 -20.86 20.36 26.13
CA PRO A 608 -20.72 19.39 25.04
C PRO A 608 -19.29 18.87 24.86
N ASP A 609 -18.27 19.66 25.21
CA ASP A 609 -16.87 19.36 24.91
C ASP A 609 -16.14 18.61 26.04
N SER A 610 -16.82 18.33 27.15
CA SER A 610 -16.23 17.65 28.29
C SER A 610 -16.21 16.14 28.04
N GLY A 611 -15.05 15.51 27.90
CA GLY A 611 -14.96 14.04 27.81
C GLY A 611 -14.97 13.37 29.19
N LEU A 612 -16.11 13.35 29.87
CA LEU A 612 -16.18 12.96 31.29
C LEU A 612 -16.58 11.49 31.52
N THR A 613 -16.20 10.95 32.66
CA THR A 613 -16.82 9.75 33.24
C THR A 613 -17.55 10.14 34.52
N LEU A 614 -18.86 9.91 34.57
CA LEU A 614 -19.68 10.13 35.75
C LEU A 614 -19.95 8.79 36.45
N LEU A 615 -19.52 8.67 37.70
CA LEU A 615 -19.78 7.51 38.55
C LEU A 615 -21.05 7.79 39.35
N VAL A 616 -22.10 7.00 39.15
CA VAL A 616 -23.43 7.27 39.71
C VAL A 616 -23.84 6.15 40.67
N PRO A 617 -23.89 6.40 41.99
CA PRO A 617 -24.53 5.47 42.92
C PRO A 617 -26.05 5.50 42.71
N LYS A 618 -26.69 4.34 42.81
CA LYS A 618 -28.15 4.22 42.80
C LYS A 618 -28.79 4.78 44.07
N ASN A 619 -30.10 5.02 44.01
CA ASN A 619 -30.90 5.41 45.16
C ASN A 619 -30.76 4.42 46.35
N ASP A 620 -30.71 3.11 46.10
CA ASP A 620 -30.57 2.08 47.15
C ASP A 620 -29.28 2.25 47.97
N VAL A 621 -28.17 2.60 47.32
CA VAL A 621 -26.90 2.93 47.99
C VAL A 621 -27.08 4.07 49.00
N PHE A 622 -27.79 5.14 48.63
CA PHE A 622 -28.03 6.26 49.54
C PHE A 622 -29.03 5.94 50.64
N LEU A 623 -30.01 5.07 50.38
CA LEU A 623 -30.98 4.63 51.38
C LEU A 623 -30.31 3.79 52.48
N GLU A 624 -29.26 3.03 52.15
CA GLU A 624 -28.45 2.31 53.16
C GLU A 624 -27.69 3.24 54.10
N VAL A 625 -27.40 4.47 53.66
CA VAL A 625 -26.67 5.49 54.43
C VAL A 625 -27.44 6.82 54.53
N ASP A 626 -28.75 6.77 54.75
CA ASP A 626 -29.63 7.95 54.68
C ASP A 626 -29.22 9.06 55.67
N SER A 627 -28.79 8.73 56.89
CA SER A 627 -28.32 9.74 57.85
C SER A 627 -27.13 10.53 57.32
N TRP A 628 -26.13 9.83 56.75
CA TRP A 628 -24.97 10.46 56.12
C TRP A 628 -25.37 11.28 54.89
N TYR A 629 -26.33 10.80 54.10
CA TYR A 629 -26.86 11.52 52.95
C TYR A 629 -27.51 12.85 53.37
N GLN A 630 -28.39 12.85 54.37
CA GLN A 630 -29.04 14.06 54.88
C GLN A 630 -28.03 15.05 55.48
N GLU A 631 -27.03 14.57 56.22
CA GLU A 631 -25.95 15.40 56.77
C GLU A 631 -25.12 16.04 55.65
N THR A 632 -24.76 15.26 54.62
CA THR A 632 -24.00 15.75 53.46
C THR A 632 -24.76 16.84 52.70
N LEU A 633 -26.08 16.71 52.54
CA LEU A 633 -26.91 17.72 51.89
C LEU A 633 -26.93 19.08 52.62
N GLN A 634 -26.63 19.09 53.92
CA GLN A 634 -26.58 20.33 54.71
C GLN A 634 -25.20 21.00 54.69
N ASN A 635 -24.15 20.28 54.28
CA ASN A 635 -22.78 20.74 54.26
C ASN A 635 -22.30 20.94 52.81
N GLN A 636 -22.35 22.19 52.32
CA GLN A 636 -22.05 22.51 50.92
C GLN A 636 -20.64 22.09 50.48
N ASP A 637 -19.63 22.30 51.34
CA ASP A 637 -18.24 21.95 51.02
C ASP A 637 -18.06 20.44 50.90
N GLU A 638 -18.73 19.68 51.76
CA GLU A 638 -18.72 18.23 51.72
C GLU A 638 -19.48 17.68 50.51
N LEU A 639 -20.66 18.22 50.24
CA LEU A 639 -21.48 17.88 49.08
C LEU A 639 -20.69 18.08 47.77
N GLU A 640 -20.09 19.26 47.60
CA GLU A 640 -19.30 19.55 46.40
C GLU A 640 -18.08 18.63 46.28
N ARG A 641 -17.38 18.35 47.38
CA ARG A 641 -16.25 17.40 47.41
C ARG A 641 -16.69 16.00 46.97
N ILE A 642 -17.81 15.50 47.48
CA ILE A 642 -18.34 14.18 47.14
C ILE A 642 -18.70 14.12 45.65
N ILE A 643 -19.42 15.10 45.12
CA ILE A 643 -19.80 15.09 43.69
C ILE A 643 -18.56 15.19 42.80
N ARG A 644 -17.57 16.04 43.14
CA ARG A 644 -16.30 16.11 42.41
C ARG A 644 -15.49 14.81 42.47
N ALA A 645 -15.64 13.99 43.50
CA ALA A 645 -14.99 12.69 43.58
C ALA A 645 -15.63 11.64 42.65
N HIS A 646 -16.86 11.86 42.20
CA HIS A 646 -17.59 10.99 41.28
C HIS A 646 -17.45 11.38 39.81
N VAL A 647 -16.78 12.50 39.51
CA VAL A 647 -16.55 12.97 38.13
C VAL A 647 -15.07 12.79 37.78
N LEU A 648 -14.80 12.05 36.71
CA LEU A 648 -13.46 11.87 36.16
C LEU A 648 -13.30 12.72 34.89
N PRO A 649 -12.15 13.39 34.69
CA PRO A 649 -11.90 14.29 33.57
C PRO A 649 -11.67 13.57 32.22
N ASN A 650 -11.58 12.24 32.23
CA ASN A 650 -11.37 11.41 31.04
C ASN A 650 -12.46 10.33 30.93
N VAL A 651 -12.75 9.89 29.70
CA VAL A 651 -13.66 8.78 29.41
C VAL A 651 -12.95 7.45 29.66
N ILE A 652 -13.44 6.67 30.63
CA ILE A 652 -12.84 5.38 31.01
C ILE A 652 -13.86 4.27 30.80
N CYS A 653 -13.77 3.55 29.69
CA CYS A 653 -14.66 2.44 29.40
C CYS A 653 -14.39 1.24 30.32
N CYS A 654 -15.43 0.49 30.69
CA CYS A 654 -15.30 -0.71 31.51
C CYS A 654 -14.40 -1.77 30.87
N THR A 655 -14.36 -1.84 29.54
CA THR A 655 -13.46 -2.71 28.76
C THR A 655 -11.98 -2.33 28.92
N GLY A 656 -11.69 -1.07 29.22
CA GLY A 656 -10.35 -0.55 29.53
C GLY A 656 -9.90 -0.80 30.96
N ILE A 657 -10.84 -1.06 31.89
CA ILE A 657 -10.54 -1.44 33.27
C ILE A 657 -10.13 -2.92 33.28
N VAL A 658 -8.85 -3.18 33.53
CA VAL A 658 -8.24 -4.51 33.56
C VAL A 658 -7.79 -4.87 34.98
N PRO A 659 -7.57 -6.17 35.29
CA PRO A 659 -6.99 -6.57 36.56
C PRO A 659 -5.64 -5.86 36.75
N SER A 660 -5.45 -5.23 37.90
CA SER A 660 -4.19 -4.60 38.27
C SER A 660 -3.58 -5.34 39.45
N GLU A 661 -2.39 -5.91 39.28
CA GLU A 661 -1.65 -6.56 40.34
C GLU A 661 -0.49 -5.70 40.82
N TRP A 662 -0.14 -5.82 42.10
CA TRP A 662 1.04 -5.16 42.65
C TRP A 662 2.31 -5.69 41.95
N PRO A 663 3.26 -4.83 41.53
CA PRO A 663 3.41 -3.42 41.88
C PRO A 663 2.71 -2.41 40.95
N PHE A 664 2.02 -2.85 39.90
CA PHE A 664 1.47 -2.00 38.84
C PHE A 664 -0.02 -1.69 39.02
N VAL A 665 -0.36 -1.02 40.13
CA VAL A 665 -1.73 -0.58 40.40
C VAL A 665 -2.09 0.59 39.48
N ARG A 666 -3.19 0.47 38.73
CA ARG A 666 -3.69 1.56 37.89
C ARG A 666 -4.51 2.53 38.72
N THR A 667 -4.34 3.81 38.47
CA THR A 667 -5.14 4.87 39.08
C THR A 667 -5.68 5.83 38.04
N THR A 668 -6.75 6.52 38.39
CA THR A 668 -7.28 7.67 37.65
C THR A 668 -7.49 8.83 38.59
N GLU A 669 -7.34 10.05 38.09
CA GLU A 669 -7.63 11.26 38.85
C GLU A 669 -9.10 11.65 38.69
N THR A 670 -9.69 12.18 39.76
CA THR A 670 -11.02 12.83 39.75
C THR A 670 -10.86 14.33 39.49
N ILE A 671 -11.93 15.04 39.16
CA ILE A 671 -11.87 16.52 39.03
C ILE A 671 -11.53 17.24 40.35
N SER A 672 -11.57 16.52 41.49
CA SER A 672 -11.10 17.00 42.79
C SER A 672 -9.60 16.79 43.05
N GLY A 673 -8.87 16.15 42.12
CA GLY A 673 -7.44 15.86 42.26
C GLY A 673 -7.10 14.65 43.15
N HIS A 674 -8.11 13.83 43.48
CA HIS A 674 -7.92 12.57 44.20
C HIS A 674 -7.71 11.42 43.22
N GLN A 675 -6.76 10.54 43.54
CA GLN A 675 -6.46 9.33 42.78
C GLN A 675 -7.36 8.18 43.24
N LEU A 676 -8.13 7.61 42.32
CA LEU A 676 -8.95 6.41 42.52
C LEU A 676 -8.25 5.21 41.90
N LYS A 677 -8.21 4.09 42.62
CA LYS A 677 -7.68 2.84 42.08
C LYS A 677 -8.64 2.23 41.07
N LEU A 678 -8.14 1.76 39.94
CA LEU A 678 -8.91 1.02 38.95
C LEU A 678 -8.49 -0.44 39.02
N ASN A 679 -9.46 -1.34 39.22
CA ASN A 679 -9.20 -2.77 39.23
C ASN A 679 -10.36 -3.54 38.62
N ARG A 680 -10.10 -4.77 38.16
CA ARG A 680 -11.14 -5.69 37.70
C ARG A 680 -10.89 -7.06 38.30
N ASN A 681 -11.81 -7.45 39.18
CA ASN A 681 -11.93 -8.83 39.64
C ASN A 681 -12.99 -9.53 38.76
N ARG A 682 -14.11 -9.98 39.35
CA ARG A 682 -15.27 -10.46 38.58
C ARG A 682 -16.00 -9.34 37.83
N ARG A 683 -16.04 -8.14 38.42
CA ARG A 683 -16.60 -6.92 37.84
C ARG A 683 -15.57 -5.79 37.88
N PRO A 684 -15.62 -4.81 36.97
CA PRO A 684 -14.84 -3.58 37.08
C PRO A 684 -15.14 -2.85 38.40
N GLN A 685 -14.12 -2.27 39.02
CA GLN A 685 -14.23 -1.56 40.28
C GLN A 685 -13.43 -0.26 40.21
N VAL A 686 -14.00 0.80 40.77
CA VAL A 686 -13.33 2.07 41.02
C VAL A 686 -13.22 2.25 42.52
N GLN A 687 -12.00 2.30 43.02
CA GLN A 687 -11.70 2.23 44.44
C GLN A 687 -12.30 0.95 45.06
N ASN A 688 -13.28 1.08 45.96
CA ASN A 688 -14.00 -0.04 46.57
C ASN A 688 -15.37 -0.28 45.89
N ALA A 689 -15.84 0.67 45.08
CA ALA A 689 -17.14 0.61 44.43
C ALA A 689 -17.07 -0.28 43.18
N GLY A 690 -17.94 -1.28 43.10
CA GLY A 690 -18.12 -2.10 41.91
C GLY A 690 -19.06 -1.44 40.92
N ILE A 691 -18.68 -1.45 39.64
CA ILE A 691 -19.56 -0.99 38.56
C ILE A 691 -20.63 -2.07 38.30
N THR A 692 -21.91 -1.71 38.42
CA THR A 692 -23.07 -2.60 38.21
C THR A 692 -23.69 -2.46 36.82
N LYS A 693 -23.60 -1.26 36.22
CA LYS A 693 -23.98 -1.01 34.82
C LYS A 693 -22.91 -0.15 34.17
N CYS A 694 -22.33 -0.68 33.09
CA CYS A 694 -21.19 -0.09 32.40
C CYS A 694 -21.59 0.70 31.16
N ASP A 695 -20.78 1.72 30.85
CA ASP A 695 -20.68 2.33 29.52
C ASP A 695 -22.02 2.87 28.98
N VAL A 696 -22.78 3.58 29.82
CA VAL A 696 -23.97 4.32 29.36
C VAL A 696 -23.48 5.60 28.67
N VAL A 697 -23.52 5.61 27.34
CA VAL A 697 -22.94 6.68 26.51
C VAL A 697 -23.86 7.90 26.49
N ALA A 698 -23.26 9.08 26.67
CA ALA A 698 -23.90 10.38 26.52
C ALA A 698 -23.07 11.25 25.55
N ARG A 699 -23.63 12.38 25.09
CA ARG A 699 -22.94 13.26 24.12
C ARG A 699 -21.61 13.80 24.62
N ASN A 700 -21.51 14.05 25.92
CA ASN A 700 -20.36 14.64 26.61
C ASN A 700 -19.78 13.73 27.68
N GLY A 701 -19.77 12.41 27.44
CA GLY A 701 -19.11 11.47 28.33
C GLY A 701 -19.84 10.15 28.49
N ILE A 702 -19.54 9.45 29.57
CA ILE A 702 -20.15 8.17 29.91
C ILE A 702 -20.59 8.14 31.38
N ILE A 703 -21.63 7.37 31.65
CA ILE A 703 -22.10 7.06 33.00
C ILE A 703 -21.76 5.61 33.33
N HIS A 704 -21.15 5.41 34.51
CA HIS A 704 -21.04 4.11 35.16
C HIS A 704 -21.88 4.10 36.42
N GLU A 705 -22.78 3.15 36.52
CA GLU A 705 -23.53 2.91 37.74
C GLU A 705 -22.68 2.12 38.73
N ILE A 706 -22.60 2.58 39.97
CA ILE A 706 -21.79 1.96 41.01
C ILE A 706 -22.63 1.58 42.23
N ASN A 707 -22.16 0.58 42.98
CA ASN A 707 -22.85 0.05 44.15
C ASN A 707 -22.34 0.58 45.50
N ASP A 708 -21.60 1.67 45.50
CA ASP A 708 -21.05 2.30 46.71
C ASP A 708 -20.77 3.79 46.42
N VAL A 709 -20.65 4.62 47.45
CA VAL A 709 -20.32 6.04 47.30
C VAL A 709 -18.80 6.23 47.35
N ILE A 710 -18.26 6.96 46.36
CA ILE A 710 -16.85 7.36 46.39
C ILE A 710 -16.66 8.50 47.40
N ASN A 711 -16.17 8.16 48.59
CA ASN A 711 -15.78 9.13 49.61
C ASN A 711 -14.26 9.23 49.75
N VAL A 712 -13.69 10.40 49.42
CA VAL A 712 -12.24 10.67 49.48
C VAL A 712 -11.90 11.59 50.65
N GLN A 713 -10.99 11.15 51.52
CA GLN A 713 -10.53 11.97 52.66
C GLN A 713 -9.79 13.22 52.15
N PRO A 714 -9.99 14.41 52.76
CA PRO A 714 -9.28 15.61 52.34
C PRO A 714 -7.77 15.42 52.46
N LYS A 715 -7.02 15.79 51.42
CA LYS A 715 -5.54 15.88 51.48
C LYS A 715 -5.19 16.79 52.65
N ARG A 716 -4.59 16.23 53.72
CA ARG A 716 -4.00 17.03 54.81
C ARG A 716 -2.96 17.94 54.18
N THR A 717 -3.28 19.22 54.03
CA THR A 717 -2.27 20.25 53.77
C THR A 717 -1.30 20.19 54.93
N SER A 718 -0.07 19.74 54.70
CA SER A 718 1.01 19.91 55.66
C SER A 718 1.25 21.41 55.81
N SER A 719 0.55 22.03 56.75
CA SER A 719 0.88 23.35 57.24
C SER A 719 2.31 23.27 57.74
N THR A 720 3.23 23.93 57.05
CA THR A 720 4.59 24.21 57.49
C THR A 720 4.52 25.03 58.79
N GLY A 721 4.38 24.33 59.91
CA GLY A 721 4.65 24.85 61.24
C GLY A 721 6.14 24.72 61.48
N ALA A 722 6.83 25.86 61.51
CA ALA A 722 8.20 25.96 61.96
C ALA A 722 8.32 25.39 63.38
N GLY A 723 8.97 24.24 63.50
CA GLY A 723 9.27 23.59 64.77
C GLY A 723 10.54 22.78 64.60
N SER A 724 11.68 23.39 64.93
CA SER A 724 12.97 22.72 65.01
C SER A 724 12.90 21.62 66.06
N GLY A 725 12.92 20.37 65.62
CA GLY A 725 13.03 19.21 66.48
C GLY A 725 13.51 18.02 65.67
N ASN A 726 14.82 17.79 65.68
CA ASN A 726 15.42 16.56 65.17
C ASN A 726 14.78 15.33 65.84
N PRO A 727 14.56 14.26 65.07
CA PRO A 727 14.96 12.95 65.55
C PRO A 727 15.70 12.19 64.45
N PHE A 728 17.03 12.22 64.54
CA PHE A 728 17.85 11.10 64.11
C PHE A 728 17.59 9.99 65.13
N GLU A 729 17.00 8.86 64.72
CA GLU A 729 17.37 7.56 65.27
C GLU A 729 16.86 6.41 64.38
N SER A 730 17.84 5.66 63.87
CA SER A 730 17.79 4.22 63.55
C SER A 730 16.90 3.73 62.39
N PHE A 731 17.45 3.77 61.16
CA PHE A 731 17.20 2.71 60.19
C PHE A 731 18.44 1.82 60.07
N GLY A 732 18.34 0.60 60.58
CA GLY A 732 19.31 -0.46 60.37
C GLY A 732 19.35 -0.87 58.90
N SER A 733 20.54 -0.85 58.32
CA SER A 733 20.80 -1.31 56.97
C SER A 733 20.64 -2.83 56.86
N ILE A 734 19.77 -3.29 55.96
CA ILE A 734 19.90 -4.62 55.36
C ILE A 734 19.96 -4.42 53.85
N THR A 735 21.19 -4.24 53.37
CA THR A 735 21.53 -4.44 51.97
C THR A 735 21.64 -5.94 51.72
N ARG A 736 20.73 -6.51 50.93
CA ARG A 736 20.97 -7.77 50.22
C ARG A 736 20.63 -7.56 48.74
N PRO A 737 21.56 -7.80 47.81
CA PRO A 737 21.30 -7.69 46.38
C PRO A 737 20.47 -8.90 45.92
N LEU A 738 19.36 -8.65 45.24
CA LEU A 738 18.56 -9.67 44.57
C LEU A 738 19.20 -9.98 43.21
N THR A 739 19.79 -11.16 43.11
CA THR A 739 20.18 -11.81 41.86
C THR A 739 18.93 -12.37 41.16
N PHE A 740 18.63 -11.86 39.97
CA PHE A 740 17.63 -12.43 39.07
C PHE A 740 18.18 -13.71 38.43
N TRP A 741 17.47 -14.82 38.58
CA TRP A 741 17.60 -16.01 37.74
C TRP A 741 16.30 -16.19 36.97
N PHE A 742 16.38 -16.13 35.64
CA PHE A 742 15.34 -16.58 34.73
C PHE A 742 15.26 -18.11 34.76
N LYS A 743 14.05 -18.65 34.74
CA LYS A 743 13.78 -19.99 34.24
C LYS A 743 12.52 -19.96 33.39
#